data_AF-A0A7W1L7B4-F1
#
_entry.id   AF-A0A7W1L7B4-F1
#
_cell.length_a   1.000
_cell.length_b   1.000
_cell.length_c   1.000
_cell.angle_alpha   90.00
_cell.angle_beta   90.00
_cell.angle_gamma   90.00
#
_symmetry.space_group_name_H-M   'P 1'
#
loop_
_entity.id
_entity.type
_entity.pdbx_description
1 polymer ?
#
loop_
_entity_poly.entity_id
_entity_poly.type
_entity_poly.pdbx_seq_one_letter_code
_entity_poly.pdbx_strand_id
1 'polypeptide(L)'
;SLTGYETPDPLAFFNRPRGLGVSTSLTLPTLLREDLAETDFANKGYLIGDGKGGPPLLNGLRKNFMACPFWSGTMRTDAQGRARAEFNAPDSLTRYRIIAVAATRQSQLGAAQSAFEINKPIMIESSIPAFANVGDKLALRAVVHNTTDRAGRAEIELRLDETARAGETKRQIELPARASLSIDLPVEIVASGAARWTWSVKFKEANGSDEASDAVEAEVKIGYPGPLIRQVETRRVDGATAELLRISDPQIAEGSGEVTVNLTNTRVLELRESLRQLLQYPYGCVEQTTSSLLPWLTVRDLQATLPEVAKPDEEIAEAVNHGIRLLLTMQTSDGGLSYWPKGRKPMLWGSAYGGLAFALAKKAGFTVPEAEYARLLTYLSGELRGTAKDATGYGMSDRCLAIYTLAVAGKAEPAYHDLLFQKRAKLSAEDRALVALAIIESNGPKQMIDELLRGPSVDAGYIEQWFGSVARENALHLLAWTLYQPHGARVDQLATELFARRSNGHWSTTQSNAWSLLALSSYLRNVEIGTREADGSIMWAQATRPFSLRAGKPLASAVFPIDPAAVRSPITATKEGGQVFSEVTVAARSKLVDQPRQDQGYGLARRYAKIGDDGRLSPAEDLRAGDRVLVTLEVEARRRATYIALEDPLPSVLAPINPAFKSQETLTGESLGAEWVSDYSELRQGRAVFFVDQLNPGRYTHRYLARVACAGEAIAPAAKIEEMYHPERFGTTETLRVTARSLE
;
A
#
# COMPACT_ATOMS: atom_id res chain seq x y z
N SER A 1 11.49 25.66 -6.45
CA SER A 1 10.83 24.54 -7.15
C SER A 1 11.26 23.24 -6.51
N LEU A 2 10.33 22.37 -6.11
CA LEU A 2 10.62 21.11 -5.38
C LEU A 2 11.69 20.24 -6.05
N THR A 3 11.65 20.17 -7.38
CA THR A 3 12.56 19.34 -8.20
C THR A 3 13.64 20.16 -8.91
N GLY A 4 13.69 21.48 -8.65
CA GLY A 4 14.49 22.41 -9.45
C GLY A 4 14.16 22.35 -10.95
N TYR A 5 12.89 22.08 -11.31
CA TYR A 5 12.48 21.95 -12.71
C TYR A 5 12.75 23.25 -13.50
N GLU A 6 13.68 23.14 -14.43
CA GLU A 6 14.03 24.17 -15.39
C GLU A 6 13.08 24.15 -16.60
N THR A 7 12.88 25.32 -17.19
CA THR A 7 12.13 25.43 -18.44
C THR A 7 12.88 24.65 -19.52
N PRO A 8 12.24 23.69 -20.22
CA PRO A 8 12.90 22.92 -21.25
C PRO A 8 13.49 23.82 -22.33
N ASP A 9 14.78 23.69 -22.59
CA ASP A 9 15.49 24.38 -23.66
C ASP A 9 15.80 23.40 -24.80
N PRO A 10 14.97 23.38 -25.87
CA PRO A 10 15.19 22.49 -26.99
C PRO A 10 16.47 22.83 -27.77
N LEU A 11 16.88 24.11 -27.83
CA LEU A 11 18.11 24.50 -28.52
C LEU A 11 19.33 23.96 -27.80
N ALA A 12 19.39 24.11 -26.47
CA ALA A 12 20.47 23.52 -25.67
C ALA A 12 20.47 21.99 -25.74
N PHE A 13 19.30 21.35 -25.70
CA PHE A 13 19.19 19.88 -25.75
C PHE A 13 19.75 19.29 -27.04
N PHE A 14 19.36 19.84 -28.21
CA PHE A 14 19.81 19.31 -29.50
C PHE A 14 21.24 19.71 -29.85
N ASN A 15 21.73 20.83 -29.32
CA ASN A 15 23.11 21.30 -29.52
C ASN A 15 24.05 20.93 -28.37
N ARG A 16 23.63 20.06 -27.43
CA ARG A 16 24.48 19.65 -26.31
C ARG A 16 25.76 18.99 -26.84
N PRO A 17 26.94 19.33 -26.27
CA PRO A 17 28.14 18.55 -26.51
C PRO A 17 27.85 17.09 -26.16
N ARG A 18 28.05 16.18 -27.11
CA ARG A 18 27.95 14.74 -26.85
C ARG A 18 29.27 14.27 -26.28
N GLY A 19 29.23 13.40 -25.27
CA GLY A 19 30.43 12.74 -24.76
C GLY A 19 31.17 12.02 -25.89
N LEU A 20 32.49 11.90 -25.77
CA LEU A 20 33.28 11.13 -26.72
C LEU A 20 32.70 9.71 -26.79
N GLY A 21 32.27 9.28 -27.98
CA GLY A 21 31.81 7.91 -28.23
C GLY A 21 32.95 6.88 -28.28
N VAL A 22 34.09 7.20 -27.65
CA VAL A 22 35.27 6.36 -27.59
C VAL A 22 35.26 5.66 -26.25
N SER A 23 35.17 4.34 -26.27
CA SER A 23 35.45 3.53 -25.09
C SER A 23 36.95 3.23 -25.08
N THR A 24 37.66 3.74 -24.07
CA THR A 24 39.07 3.44 -23.85
C THR A 24 39.16 2.35 -22.80
N SER A 25 39.72 1.19 -23.13
CA SER A 25 39.91 0.10 -22.18
C SER A 25 41.36 0.09 -21.69
N LEU A 26 41.54 0.12 -20.38
CA LEU A 26 42.83 0.00 -19.70
C LEU A 26 42.68 -1.06 -18.60
N THR A 27 43.67 -1.94 -18.43
CA THR A 27 43.69 -2.98 -17.37
C THR A 27 44.22 -2.48 -16.02
N LEU A 28 44.62 -1.21 -15.93
CA LEU A 28 45.15 -0.61 -14.71
C LEU A 28 44.09 -0.43 -13.59
N PRO A 29 42.81 -0.08 -13.86
CA PRO A 29 41.76 0.01 -12.83
C PRO A 29 41.37 -1.36 -12.23
N THR A 30 41.67 -2.47 -12.91
CA THR A 30 41.50 -3.82 -12.33
C THR A 30 42.58 -4.19 -11.31
N LEU A 31 43.62 -3.37 -11.15
CA LEU A 31 44.69 -3.55 -10.15
C LEU A 31 44.52 -2.64 -8.91
N LEU A 32 43.70 -1.60 -8.98
CA LEU A 32 43.35 -0.72 -7.85
C LEU A 32 41.86 -0.40 -7.91
N ARG A 33 41.11 -0.94 -6.95
CA ARG A 33 39.66 -0.78 -6.85
C ARG A 33 39.36 0.43 -5.96
N GLU A 34 39.20 1.60 -6.56
CA GLU A 34 38.50 2.73 -5.94
C GLU A 34 37.44 3.21 -6.93
N ASP A 35 36.19 2.83 -6.68
CA ASP A 35 35.04 3.47 -7.30
C ASP A 35 34.10 3.93 -6.18
N LEU A 36 34.09 5.25 -5.95
CA LEU A 36 33.23 5.94 -5.00
C LEU A 36 31.92 6.44 -5.65
N ALA A 37 31.63 6.06 -6.90
CA ALA A 37 30.52 6.63 -7.67
C ALA A 37 29.34 5.67 -7.94
N GLU A 38 29.28 4.48 -7.35
CA GLU A 38 28.05 3.67 -7.34
C GLU A 38 27.04 4.22 -6.30
N THR A 39 26.49 5.39 -6.58
CA THR A 39 25.25 5.86 -5.96
C THR A 39 24.15 5.89 -7.00
N ASP A 40 23.27 4.89 -6.93
CA ASP A 40 22.05 4.84 -7.73
C ASP A 40 21.07 5.91 -7.26
N PHE A 41 20.80 6.88 -8.13
CA PHE A 41 19.73 7.85 -7.94
C PHE A 41 18.38 7.22 -8.29
N ALA A 42 17.63 6.81 -7.26
CA ALA A 42 16.21 6.50 -7.41
C ALA A 42 15.39 7.81 -7.41
N ASN A 43 14.64 8.05 -8.49
CA ASN A 43 13.79 9.24 -8.61
C ASN A 43 12.35 8.90 -9.06
N LYS A 44 11.42 9.70 -8.52
CA LYS A 44 10.00 9.98 -8.85
C LYS A 44 8.91 8.96 -8.50
N GLY A 45 8.03 9.41 -7.59
CA GLY A 45 6.60 9.10 -7.54
C GLY A 45 5.88 9.71 -6.32
N TYR A 46 5.10 10.80 -6.50
CA TYR A 46 3.69 10.89 -6.06
C TYR A 46 3.00 12.12 -6.68
N LEU A 47 1.75 11.92 -7.10
CA LEU A 47 0.77 12.94 -7.52
C LEU A 47 0.03 13.46 -6.28
N ILE A 48 -0.07 14.78 -6.12
CA ILE A 48 -1.02 15.38 -5.17
C ILE A 48 -2.44 15.12 -5.71
N GLY A 49 -3.34 14.73 -4.80
CA GLY A 49 -4.68 14.22 -5.08
C GLY A 49 -5.56 15.10 -5.96
N ASP A 50 -6.38 14.41 -6.74
CA ASP A 50 -7.48 14.94 -7.53
C ASP A 50 -8.66 15.22 -6.58
N GLY A 51 -9.00 16.49 -6.40
CA GLY A 51 -10.11 16.92 -5.56
C GLY A 51 -11.45 16.58 -6.21
N LYS A 52 -12.03 15.43 -5.87
CA LYS A 52 -13.40 15.08 -6.28
C LYS A 52 -14.44 15.59 -5.27
N GLY A 53 -15.08 16.69 -5.67
CA GLY A 53 -16.49 17.07 -5.46
C GLY A 53 -17.24 16.60 -4.22
N GLY A 54 -17.33 17.47 -3.21
CA GLY A 54 -18.46 17.53 -2.27
C GLY A 54 -19.51 18.58 -2.68
N PRO A 55 -20.79 18.43 -2.28
CA PRO A 55 -21.90 19.31 -2.67
C PRO A 55 -21.74 20.75 -2.13
N PRO A 56 -22.34 21.75 -2.78
CA PRO A 56 -22.11 23.15 -2.48
C PRO A 56 -23.00 23.61 -1.32
N LEU A 57 -22.44 24.31 -0.34
CA LEU A 57 -23.15 25.30 0.48
C LEU A 57 -22.13 26.13 1.26
N LEU A 58 -21.56 27.13 0.57
CA LEU A 58 -21.03 28.43 1.07
C LEU A 58 -20.38 29.13 -0.14
N ASN A 59 -20.88 30.30 -0.54
CA ASN A 59 -20.26 31.09 -1.61
C ASN A 59 -18.84 31.52 -1.18
N GLY A 60 -17.82 31.12 -1.95
CA GLY A 60 -16.43 31.59 -1.77
C GLY A 60 -15.43 30.64 -1.10
N LEU A 61 -15.82 29.39 -0.77
CA LEU A 61 -14.93 28.37 -0.18
C LEU A 61 -13.91 27.82 -1.20
N ARG A 62 -12.61 27.85 -0.84
CA ARG A 62 -11.51 27.34 -1.67
C ARG A 62 -11.26 25.85 -1.43
N LYS A 63 -11.28 25.05 -2.51
CA LYS A 63 -11.08 23.57 -2.50
C LYS A 63 -10.28 23.00 -3.67
N ASN A 64 -10.09 23.75 -4.77
CA ASN A 64 -9.38 23.30 -5.96
C ASN A 64 -7.93 23.77 -6.00
N PHE A 65 -6.98 22.93 -5.54
CA PHE A 65 -5.55 23.29 -5.41
C PHE A 65 -4.64 22.68 -6.50
N MET A 66 -5.10 22.59 -7.75
CA MET A 66 -4.31 22.00 -8.85
C MET A 66 -2.97 22.70 -9.08
N ALA A 67 -1.88 21.91 -9.12
CA ALA A 67 -0.53 22.41 -9.37
C ALA A 67 -0.25 22.75 -10.85
N CYS A 68 -0.94 22.08 -11.78
CA CYS A 68 -0.85 22.34 -13.22
C CYS A 68 -2.27 22.57 -13.77
N PRO A 69 -2.77 23.81 -13.80
CA PRO A 69 -4.13 24.10 -14.23
C PRO A 69 -4.36 23.90 -15.73
N PHE A 70 -3.28 23.91 -16.52
CA PHE A 70 -3.36 23.80 -17.96
C PHE A 70 -2.12 23.15 -18.55
N TRP A 71 -2.31 22.16 -19.42
CA TRP A 71 -1.28 21.57 -20.26
C TRP A 71 -1.85 21.21 -21.63
N SER A 72 -1.16 21.59 -22.70
CA SER A 72 -1.51 21.17 -24.07
C SER A 72 -0.27 21.01 -24.93
N GLY A 73 -0.09 19.81 -25.49
CA GLY A 73 1.02 19.48 -26.39
C GLY A 73 0.70 19.66 -27.88
N THR A 74 -0.51 20.09 -28.24
CA THR A 74 -1.02 20.07 -29.62
C THR A 74 -1.47 21.44 -30.13
N MET A 75 -1.24 22.51 -29.37
CA MET A 75 -1.60 23.86 -29.79
C MET A 75 -0.88 24.27 -31.07
N ARG A 76 -1.63 24.88 -31.99
CA ARG A 76 -1.09 25.45 -33.23
C ARG A 76 -1.29 26.96 -33.21
N THR A 77 -0.29 27.69 -33.66
CA THR A 77 -0.40 29.14 -33.84
C THR A 77 -1.26 29.46 -35.06
N ASP A 78 -1.94 30.60 -35.02
CA ASP A 78 -2.60 31.20 -36.19
C ASP A 78 -1.55 31.69 -37.21
N ALA A 79 -2.03 32.23 -38.33
CA ALA A 79 -1.16 32.78 -39.39
C ALA A 79 -0.29 33.97 -38.92
N GLN A 80 -0.62 34.57 -37.77
CA GLN A 80 0.11 35.66 -37.13
C GLN A 80 1.04 35.16 -36.01
N GLY A 81 1.16 33.84 -35.80
CA GLY A 81 2.03 33.26 -34.78
C GLY A 81 1.44 33.25 -33.36
N ARG A 82 0.13 33.50 -33.19
CA ARG A 82 -0.53 33.56 -31.88
C ARG A 82 -1.26 32.26 -31.56
N ALA A 83 -1.24 31.87 -30.28
CA ALA A 83 -2.03 30.77 -29.75
C ALA A 83 -2.78 31.26 -28.51
N ARG A 84 -4.03 30.82 -28.32
CA ARG A 84 -4.86 31.18 -27.15
C ARG A 84 -5.33 29.92 -26.44
N ALA A 85 -5.23 29.93 -25.12
CA ALA A 85 -5.81 28.94 -24.23
C ALA A 85 -6.64 29.66 -23.17
N GLU A 86 -7.72 29.02 -22.74
CA GLU A 86 -8.59 29.49 -21.67
C GLU A 86 -8.85 28.33 -20.72
N PHE A 87 -8.74 28.58 -19.43
CA PHE A 87 -8.91 27.59 -18.38
C PHE A 87 -9.43 28.27 -17.12
N ASN A 88 -10.11 27.50 -16.28
CA ASN A 88 -10.57 28.01 -14.99
C ASN A 88 -9.37 28.11 -14.03
N ALA A 89 -9.16 29.30 -13.48
CA ALA A 89 -8.13 29.54 -12.48
C ALA A 89 -8.38 28.65 -11.23
N PRO A 90 -7.36 27.95 -10.70
CA PRO A 90 -7.49 27.21 -9.44
C PRO A 90 -7.75 28.14 -8.25
N ASP A 91 -8.15 27.54 -7.13
CA ASP A 91 -8.33 28.25 -5.86
C ASP A 91 -7.00 28.50 -5.12
N SER A 92 -5.89 27.99 -5.64
CA SER A 92 -4.55 28.30 -5.13
C SER A 92 -4.22 29.77 -5.37
N LEU A 93 -4.17 30.55 -4.29
CA LEU A 93 -3.78 31.95 -4.32
C LEU A 93 -2.25 32.05 -4.39
N THR A 94 -1.69 31.76 -5.56
CA THR A 94 -0.24 31.63 -5.76
C THR A 94 0.21 32.21 -7.11
N ARG A 95 1.53 32.23 -7.33
CA ARG A 95 2.15 32.60 -8.59
C ARG A 95 2.38 31.36 -9.45
N TYR A 96 1.67 31.28 -10.56
CA TYR A 96 1.82 30.21 -11.55
C TYR A 96 2.87 30.57 -12.59
N ARG A 97 3.73 29.61 -12.93
CA ARG A 97 4.68 29.73 -14.04
C ARG A 97 4.04 29.27 -15.34
N ILE A 98 4.13 30.10 -16.38
CA ILE A 98 3.76 29.76 -17.75
C ILE A 98 5.04 29.30 -18.46
N ILE A 99 4.99 28.13 -19.09
CA ILE A 99 6.07 27.61 -19.92
C ILE A 99 5.54 27.39 -21.32
N ALA A 100 6.23 27.94 -22.33
CA ALA A 100 5.93 27.70 -23.73
C ALA A 100 7.18 27.12 -24.42
N VAL A 101 7.00 26.00 -25.10
CA VAL A 101 8.01 25.39 -25.98
C VAL A 101 7.38 25.27 -27.37
N ALA A 102 8.02 25.84 -28.37
CA ALA A 102 7.51 25.91 -29.73
C ALA A 102 8.48 25.24 -30.71
N ALA A 103 7.93 24.60 -31.73
CA ALA A 103 8.66 24.00 -32.82
C ALA A 103 7.92 24.23 -34.15
N THR A 104 8.67 24.46 -35.23
CA THR A 104 8.12 24.51 -36.59
C THR A 104 8.51 23.27 -37.38
N ARG A 105 7.83 23.02 -38.52
CA ARG A 105 8.19 21.93 -39.43
C ARG A 105 9.58 22.11 -40.06
N GLN A 106 10.08 23.34 -40.07
CA GLN A 106 11.41 23.72 -40.53
C GLN A 106 12.48 23.58 -39.44
N SER A 107 12.19 22.83 -38.36
CA SER A 107 13.12 22.60 -37.24
C SER A 107 13.57 23.87 -36.51
N GLN A 108 12.79 24.94 -36.57
CA GLN A 108 13.01 26.11 -35.70
C GLN A 108 12.43 25.80 -34.33
N LEU A 109 13.19 26.09 -33.29
CA LEU A 109 12.87 25.74 -31.91
C LEU A 109 12.95 26.99 -31.04
N GLY A 110 12.05 27.12 -30.07
CA GLY A 110 12.07 28.21 -29.12
C GLY A 110 11.45 27.81 -27.80
N ALA A 111 11.88 28.46 -26.72
CA ALA A 111 11.28 28.32 -25.41
C ALA A 111 11.18 29.69 -24.74
N ALA A 112 10.12 29.89 -23.97
CA ALA A 112 9.91 31.09 -23.18
C ALA A 112 9.20 30.74 -21.87
N GLN A 113 9.40 31.59 -20.87
CA GLN A 113 8.70 31.50 -19.59
C GLN A 113 8.11 32.85 -19.19
N SER A 114 6.97 32.81 -18.51
CA SER A 114 6.33 33.96 -17.89
C SER A 114 5.63 33.51 -16.60
N ALA A 115 4.88 34.40 -15.95
CA ALA A 115 4.08 34.06 -14.79
C ALA A 115 2.82 34.92 -14.69
N PHE A 116 1.84 34.43 -13.95
CA PHE A 116 0.68 35.19 -13.50
C PHE A 116 0.38 34.87 -12.04
N GLU A 117 -0.33 35.76 -11.35
CA GLU A 117 -0.67 35.63 -9.94
C GLU A 117 -2.18 35.58 -9.76
N ILE A 118 -2.62 34.74 -8.83
CA ILE A 118 -4.01 34.69 -8.36
C ILE A 118 -3.99 35.13 -6.90
N ASN A 119 -4.73 36.18 -6.54
CA ASN A 119 -4.78 36.70 -5.18
C ASN A 119 -6.19 37.19 -4.79
N LYS A 120 -6.42 37.38 -3.50
CA LYS A 120 -7.58 38.10 -2.94
C LYS A 120 -7.09 39.24 -2.04
N PRO A 121 -7.92 40.28 -1.80
CA PRO A 121 -7.55 41.39 -0.89
C PRO A 121 -7.10 40.89 0.49
N ILE A 122 -7.83 39.92 1.04
CA ILE A 122 -7.51 39.20 2.27
C ILE A 122 -7.48 37.71 1.97
N MET A 123 -6.49 37.00 2.49
CA MET A 123 -6.30 35.57 2.26
C MET A 123 -6.02 34.87 3.58
N ILE A 124 -6.58 33.68 3.77
CA ILE A 124 -6.24 32.81 4.90
C ILE A 124 -5.62 31.51 4.39
N GLU A 125 -4.37 31.24 4.76
CA GLU A 125 -3.68 30.00 4.43
C GLU A 125 -3.63 29.09 5.66
N SER A 126 -4.06 27.85 5.51
CA SER A 126 -4.04 26.87 6.59
C SER A 126 -2.73 26.09 6.57
N SER A 127 -2.05 26.02 7.71
CA SER A 127 -0.86 25.19 7.93
C SER A 127 -1.23 24.05 8.89
N ILE A 128 -1.99 23.10 8.38
CA ILE A 128 -2.37 21.86 9.07
C ILE A 128 -1.32 20.76 8.87
N PRO A 129 -1.21 19.79 9.80
CA PRO A 129 -0.38 18.62 9.58
C PRO A 129 -0.92 17.77 8.42
N ALA A 130 -0.03 17.00 7.78
CA ALA A 130 -0.42 16.08 6.70
C ALA A 130 -1.34 14.93 7.18
N PHE A 131 -1.22 14.56 8.46
CA PHE A 131 -2.04 13.56 9.13
C PHE A 131 -2.07 13.88 10.63
N ALA A 132 -3.00 13.30 11.37
CA ALA A 132 -3.00 13.33 12.83
C ALA A 132 -3.41 11.97 13.41
N ASN A 133 -3.25 11.76 14.71
CA ASN A 133 -3.70 10.57 15.41
C ASN A 133 -4.65 10.94 16.55
N VAL A 134 -5.61 10.07 16.84
CA VAL A 134 -6.44 10.19 18.05
C VAL A 134 -5.54 10.28 19.29
N GLY A 135 -5.77 11.30 20.12
CA GLY A 135 -4.96 11.60 21.31
C GLY A 135 -3.87 12.65 21.09
N ASP A 136 -3.64 13.11 19.86
CA ASP A 136 -2.74 14.23 19.58
C ASP A 136 -3.36 15.55 20.06
N LYS A 137 -2.51 16.46 20.54
CA LYS A 137 -2.86 17.83 20.96
C LYS A 137 -2.03 18.82 20.15
N LEU A 138 -2.61 19.37 19.11
CA LEU A 138 -1.91 20.15 18.10
C LEU A 138 -2.25 21.64 18.21
N ALA A 139 -1.32 22.49 17.80
CA ALA A 139 -1.57 23.91 17.56
C ALA A 139 -1.78 24.11 16.06
N LEU A 140 -3.05 24.19 15.64
CA LEU A 140 -3.38 24.40 14.23
C LEU A 140 -3.11 25.85 13.88
N ARG A 141 -2.24 26.06 12.88
CA ARG A 141 -1.81 27.38 12.44
C ARG A 141 -2.59 27.81 11.21
N ALA A 142 -2.99 29.08 11.19
CA ALA A 142 -3.41 29.77 9.98
C ALA A 142 -2.64 31.07 9.81
N VAL A 143 -2.28 31.42 8.58
CA VAL A 143 -1.65 32.69 8.23
C VAL A 143 -2.67 33.54 7.50
N VAL A 144 -2.94 34.73 8.03
CA VAL A 144 -3.81 35.70 7.39
C VAL A 144 -2.96 36.75 6.70
N HIS A 145 -3.14 36.92 5.40
CA HIS A 145 -2.45 37.89 4.57
C HIS A 145 -3.37 39.06 4.24
N ASN A 146 -2.89 40.27 4.47
CA ASN A 146 -3.50 41.49 3.97
C ASN A 146 -2.70 42.01 2.78
N THR A 147 -3.28 41.95 1.59
CA THR A 147 -2.65 42.46 0.37
C THR A 147 -3.07 43.89 0.05
N THR A 148 -3.91 44.51 0.87
CA THR A 148 -4.37 45.89 0.69
C THR A 148 -3.40 46.90 1.32
N ASP A 149 -3.56 48.17 0.95
CA ASP A 149 -2.83 49.30 1.53
C ASP A 149 -3.49 49.84 2.82
N ARG A 150 -4.44 49.10 3.40
CA ARG A 150 -5.21 49.55 4.57
C ARG A 150 -5.15 48.55 5.72
N ALA A 151 -5.04 49.06 6.94
CA ALA A 151 -5.11 48.25 8.15
C ALA A 151 -6.57 48.06 8.60
N GLY A 152 -6.83 47.00 9.35
CA GLY A 152 -8.16 46.71 9.89
C GLY A 152 -8.17 45.53 10.82
N ARG A 153 -9.36 45.14 11.25
CA ARG A 153 -9.58 44.01 12.16
C ARG A 153 -9.96 42.77 11.39
N ALA A 154 -9.26 41.67 11.65
CA ALA A 154 -9.58 40.36 11.13
C ALA A 154 -10.20 39.49 12.23
N GLU A 155 -11.40 38.99 11.99
CA GLU A 155 -12.07 37.96 12.78
C GLU A 155 -11.84 36.61 12.12
N ILE A 156 -11.13 35.71 12.80
CA ILE A 156 -10.83 34.37 12.30
C ILE A 156 -11.66 33.34 13.07
N GLU A 157 -12.21 32.37 12.35
CA GLU A 157 -12.96 31.24 12.89
C GLU A 157 -12.43 29.93 12.30
N LEU A 158 -12.16 28.96 13.18
CA LEU A 158 -11.87 27.57 12.88
C LEU A 158 -13.09 26.70 13.18
N ARG A 159 -13.66 26.06 12.17
CA ARG A 159 -14.73 25.08 12.34
C ARG A 159 -14.15 23.68 12.25
N LEU A 160 -14.39 22.89 13.29
CA LEU A 160 -14.01 21.49 13.42
C LEU A 160 -15.26 20.61 13.28
N ASP A 161 -15.09 19.41 12.75
CA ASP A 161 -16.08 18.33 12.78
C ASP A 161 -15.92 17.49 14.06
N GLU A 162 -16.63 16.35 14.16
CA GLU A 162 -16.59 15.46 15.31
C GLU A 162 -15.22 14.82 15.59
N THR A 163 -14.25 14.94 14.67
CA THR A 163 -12.93 14.34 14.81
C THR A 163 -12.02 15.08 15.77
N ALA A 164 -12.32 16.34 16.08
CA ALA A 164 -11.48 17.21 16.88
C ALA A 164 -12.28 18.13 17.80
N ARG A 165 -11.65 18.61 18.86
CA ARG A 165 -12.25 19.54 19.84
C ARG A 165 -11.26 20.64 20.18
N ALA A 166 -11.77 21.85 20.42
CA ALA A 166 -10.98 22.99 20.84
C ALA A 166 -11.70 23.76 21.94
N GLY A 167 -10.93 24.35 22.86
CA GLY A 167 -11.49 25.25 23.88
C GLY A 167 -11.88 26.61 23.30
N GLU A 168 -11.12 27.10 22.32
CA GLU A 168 -11.37 28.34 21.60
C GLU A 168 -11.23 28.08 20.09
N THR A 169 -12.20 28.56 19.32
CA THR A 169 -12.25 28.39 17.85
C THR A 169 -12.26 29.72 17.10
N LYS A 170 -12.25 30.84 17.82
CA LYS A 170 -12.35 32.18 17.23
C LYS A 170 -11.22 33.05 17.76
N ARG A 171 -10.69 33.93 16.93
CA ARG A 171 -9.68 34.90 17.34
C ARG A 171 -9.83 36.19 16.56
N GLN A 172 -9.63 37.32 17.24
CA GLN A 172 -9.56 38.62 16.60
C GLN A 172 -8.14 39.15 16.64
N ILE A 173 -7.67 39.67 15.52
CA ILE A 173 -6.36 40.31 15.41
C ILE A 173 -6.48 41.64 14.67
N GLU A 174 -5.65 42.60 15.05
CA GLU A 174 -5.41 43.79 14.24
C GLU A 174 -4.40 43.42 13.16
N LEU A 175 -4.77 43.60 11.89
CA LEU A 175 -3.99 43.18 10.73
C LEU A 175 -3.53 44.43 9.95
N PRO A 176 -2.23 44.78 10.00
CA PRO A 176 -1.71 45.94 9.30
C PRO A 176 -1.82 45.83 7.78
N ALA A 177 -1.73 46.97 7.09
CA ALA A 177 -1.60 47.02 5.63
C ALA A 177 -0.38 46.23 5.16
N ARG A 178 -0.50 45.50 4.05
CA ARG A 178 0.60 44.72 3.43
C ARG A 178 1.32 43.76 4.39
N ALA A 179 0.67 43.32 5.46
CA ALA A 179 1.25 42.44 6.47
C ALA A 179 0.62 41.04 6.45
N SER A 180 1.34 40.08 7.04
CA SER A 180 0.84 38.73 7.27
C SER A 180 1.03 38.39 8.74
N LEU A 181 0.01 37.81 9.36
CA LEU A 181 0.06 37.38 10.77
C LEU A 181 -0.39 35.93 10.89
N SER A 182 0.33 35.15 11.68
CA SER A 182 -0.05 33.79 12.03
C SER A 182 -0.87 33.76 13.32
N ILE A 183 -1.85 32.89 13.36
CA ILE A 183 -2.59 32.52 14.57
C ILE A 183 -2.49 31.02 14.79
N ASP A 184 -2.38 30.64 16.05
CA ASP A 184 -2.40 29.25 16.47
C ASP A 184 -3.59 29.02 17.39
N LEU A 185 -4.35 27.95 17.11
CA LEU A 185 -5.46 27.48 17.95
C LEU A 185 -5.16 26.06 18.45
N PRO A 186 -5.17 25.81 19.78
CA PRO A 186 -5.01 24.48 20.34
C PRO A 186 -6.22 23.58 20.03
N VAL A 187 -5.94 22.39 19.52
CA VAL A 187 -6.93 21.38 19.11
C VAL A 187 -6.53 20.01 19.63
N GLU A 188 -7.48 19.28 20.20
CA GLU A 188 -7.34 17.88 20.59
C GLU A 188 -8.05 16.96 19.60
N ILE A 189 -7.37 15.91 19.16
CA ILE A 189 -7.91 14.93 18.21
C ILE A 189 -8.59 13.79 18.96
N VAL A 190 -9.87 13.55 18.68
CA VAL A 190 -10.73 12.67 19.50
C VAL A 190 -11.34 11.50 18.72
N ALA A 191 -11.42 11.57 17.39
CA ALA A 191 -11.93 10.48 16.57
C ALA A 191 -11.14 10.34 15.26
N SER A 192 -11.00 9.11 14.77
CA SER A 192 -10.32 8.85 13.49
C SER A 192 -11.26 9.06 12.32
N GLY A 193 -10.71 9.32 11.14
CA GLY A 193 -11.48 9.42 9.91
C GLY A 193 -10.85 10.40 8.94
N ALA A 194 -11.60 10.76 7.90
CA ALA A 194 -11.29 11.92 7.09
C ALA A 194 -11.91 13.14 7.78
N ALA A 195 -11.06 14.02 8.28
CA ALA A 195 -11.49 15.26 8.91
C ALA A 195 -11.59 16.39 7.89
N ARG A 196 -12.61 17.23 8.04
CA ARG A 196 -12.83 18.44 7.25
C ARG A 196 -12.89 19.64 8.16
N TRP A 197 -11.83 20.43 8.14
CA TRP A 197 -11.74 21.63 8.96
C TRP A 197 -11.76 22.87 8.07
N THR A 198 -12.54 23.86 8.48
CA THR A 198 -12.67 25.11 7.73
C THR A 198 -12.10 26.26 8.52
N TRP A 199 -11.12 26.94 7.94
CA TRP A 199 -10.68 28.25 8.41
C TRP A 199 -11.39 29.33 7.62
N SER A 200 -11.87 30.37 8.30
CA SER A 200 -12.48 31.53 7.67
C SER A 200 -12.00 32.81 8.33
N VAL A 201 -11.82 33.85 7.53
CA VAL A 201 -11.51 35.20 7.98
C VAL A 201 -12.54 36.19 7.46
N LYS A 202 -13.00 37.07 8.33
CA LYS A 202 -13.74 38.28 7.97
C LYS A 202 -12.91 39.48 8.37
N PHE A 203 -12.58 40.33 7.41
CA PHE A 203 -11.79 41.52 7.63
C PHE A 203 -12.66 42.75 7.44
N LYS A 204 -12.54 43.68 8.38
CA LYS A 204 -13.19 44.97 8.35
C LYS A 204 -12.14 46.06 8.44
N GLU A 205 -12.11 46.94 7.45
CA GLU A 205 -11.20 48.08 7.46
C GLU A 205 -11.47 49.00 8.65
N ALA A 206 -10.42 49.68 9.14
CA ALA A 206 -10.52 50.56 10.31
C ALA A 206 -11.53 51.73 10.14
N ASN A 207 -11.82 52.12 8.90
CA ASN A 207 -12.81 53.14 8.54
C ASN A 207 -14.25 52.59 8.39
N GLY A 208 -14.43 51.26 8.47
CA GLY A 208 -15.70 50.56 8.33
C GLY A 208 -16.31 50.54 6.93
N SER A 209 -15.58 50.95 5.88
CA SER A 209 -16.15 51.11 4.53
C SER A 209 -16.26 49.82 3.73
N ASP A 210 -15.34 48.88 3.93
CA ASP A 210 -15.22 47.67 3.12
C ASP A 210 -15.05 46.42 4.01
N GLU A 211 -15.73 45.34 3.62
CA GLU A 211 -15.63 44.02 4.25
C GLU A 211 -15.09 43.02 3.21
N ALA A 212 -14.00 42.34 3.57
CA ALA A 212 -13.41 41.28 2.76
C ALA A 212 -13.44 39.97 3.54
N SER A 213 -13.58 38.84 2.85
CA SER A 213 -13.57 37.54 3.50
C SER A 213 -12.91 36.48 2.65
N ASP A 214 -12.29 35.51 3.30
CA ASP A 214 -11.77 34.31 2.67
C ASP A 214 -12.03 33.10 3.56
N ALA A 215 -12.14 31.93 2.94
CA ALA A 215 -12.29 30.67 3.64
C ALA A 215 -11.58 29.55 2.89
N VAL A 216 -10.97 28.65 3.65
CA VAL A 216 -10.24 27.49 3.15
C VAL A 216 -10.69 26.25 3.91
N GLU A 217 -11.04 25.20 3.17
CA GLU A 217 -11.29 23.87 3.71
C GLU A 217 -10.02 23.03 3.59
N ALA A 218 -9.70 22.28 4.64
CA ALA A 218 -8.57 21.41 4.69
C ALA A 218 -9.02 19.99 5.06
N GLU A 219 -8.60 19.01 4.27
CA GLU A 219 -8.84 17.59 4.56
C GLU A 219 -7.62 16.99 5.25
N VAL A 220 -7.82 16.40 6.44
CA VAL A 220 -6.77 15.75 7.22
C VAL A 220 -7.14 14.30 7.46
N LYS A 221 -6.20 13.38 7.19
CA LYS A 221 -6.38 11.98 7.56
C LYS A 221 -6.04 11.78 9.03
N ILE A 222 -7.01 11.35 9.82
CA ILE A 222 -6.81 11.03 11.22
C ILE A 222 -6.74 9.52 11.43
N GLY A 223 -5.57 9.05 11.86
CA GLY A 223 -5.28 7.68 12.23
C GLY A 223 -5.62 7.37 13.69
N TYR A 224 -5.44 6.10 14.04
CA TYR A 224 -5.44 5.64 15.42
C TYR A 224 -4.03 5.14 15.73
N PRO A 225 -3.37 5.61 16.81
CA PRO A 225 -1.96 5.32 17.06
C PRO A 225 -1.72 3.93 17.69
N GLY A 226 -2.66 3.00 17.48
CA GLY A 226 -2.59 1.61 17.91
C GLY A 226 -3.13 0.68 16.82
N PRO A 227 -2.82 -0.62 16.87
CA PRO A 227 -3.28 -1.57 15.88
C PRO A 227 -4.81 -1.73 15.97
N LEU A 228 -5.44 -1.93 14.81
CA LEU A 228 -6.79 -2.47 14.76
C LEU A 228 -6.71 -3.96 15.12
N ILE A 229 -7.24 -4.33 16.27
CA ILE A 229 -7.33 -5.73 16.68
C ILE A 229 -8.46 -6.35 15.88
N ARG A 230 -8.14 -7.45 15.18
CA ARG A 230 -9.09 -8.16 14.35
C ARG A 230 -9.09 -9.64 14.71
N GLN A 231 -10.24 -10.15 15.11
CA GLN A 231 -10.46 -11.57 15.38
C GLN A 231 -11.50 -12.11 14.40
N VAL A 232 -11.19 -13.19 13.70
CA VAL A 232 -12.04 -13.81 12.69
C VAL A 232 -12.18 -15.29 13.02
N GLU A 233 -13.41 -15.69 13.29
CA GLU A 233 -13.79 -17.08 13.51
C GLU A 233 -14.73 -17.55 12.42
N THR A 234 -14.45 -18.71 11.84
CA THR A 234 -15.37 -19.36 10.90
C THR A 234 -15.86 -20.68 11.45
N ARG A 235 -17.16 -20.93 11.39
CA ARG A 235 -17.75 -22.20 11.82
C ARG A 235 -18.81 -22.68 10.86
N ARG A 236 -18.92 -24.00 10.74
CA ARG A 236 -20.11 -24.65 10.22
C ARG A 236 -21.17 -24.67 11.32
N VAL A 237 -22.39 -24.26 11.01
CA VAL A 237 -23.53 -24.29 11.94
C VAL A 237 -24.13 -25.70 11.89
N ASP A 238 -23.62 -26.59 12.74
CA ASP A 238 -24.12 -27.95 12.89
C ASP A 238 -25.26 -28.02 13.91
N GLY A 239 -26.42 -28.55 13.50
CA GLY A 239 -27.64 -28.60 14.32
C GLY A 239 -28.55 -27.38 14.17
N ALA A 240 -29.53 -27.25 15.07
CA ALA A 240 -30.51 -26.16 15.07
C ALA A 240 -29.97 -24.86 15.68
N THR A 241 -28.97 -24.94 16.55
CA THR A 241 -28.33 -23.80 17.24
C THR A 241 -26.84 -24.05 17.38
N ALA A 242 -26.00 -23.05 17.11
CA ALA A 242 -24.55 -23.10 17.33
C ALA A 242 -24.02 -21.83 17.99
N GLU A 243 -23.04 -21.98 18.89
CA GLU A 243 -22.19 -20.87 19.35
C GLU A 243 -21.16 -20.57 18.27
N LEU A 244 -21.12 -19.33 17.78
CA LEU A 244 -20.24 -18.90 16.70
C LEU A 244 -18.92 -18.36 17.25
N LEU A 245 -19.00 -17.46 18.24
CA LEU A 245 -17.85 -16.85 18.89
C LEU A 245 -18.20 -16.39 20.30
N ARG A 246 -17.22 -16.46 21.21
CA ARG A 246 -17.23 -15.79 22.50
C ARG A 246 -15.99 -14.92 22.61
N ILE A 247 -16.19 -13.62 22.76
CA ILE A 247 -15.09 -12.66 22.86
C ILE A 247 -14.48 -12.77 24.26
N SER A 248 -13.20 -13.15 24.33
CA SER A 248 -12.45 -13.30 25.58
C SER A 248 -11.27 -12.34 25.72
N ASP A 249 -10.85 -11.69 24.63
CA ASP A 249 -9.73 -10.74 24.63
C ASP A 249 -10.14 -9.43 25.36
N PRO A 250 -9.48 -9.07 26.47
CA PRO A 250 -9.77 -7.85 27.21
C PRO A 250 -9.59 -6.57 26.38
N GLN A 251 -8.64 -6.54 25.43
CA GLN A 251 -8.40 -5.37 24.59
C GLN A 251 -9.56 -5.13 23.61
N ILE A 252 -10.23 -6.21 23.18
CA ILE A 252 -11.46 -6.14 22.39
C ILE A 252 -12.64 -5.80 23.29
N ALA A 253 -12.76 -6.48 24.44
CA ALA A 253 -13.88 -6.35 25.37
C ALA A 253 -14.04 -4.94 25.96
N GLU A 254 -12.92 -4.25 26.19
CA GLU A 254 -12.90 -2.86 26.65
C GLU A 254 -12.70 -1.84 25.51
N GLY A 255 -12.53 -2.33 24.28
CA GLY A 255 -12.29 -1.51 23.11
C GLY A 255 -13.56 -0.88 22.55
N SER A 256 -13.40 -0.24 21.39
CA SER A 256 -14.50 0.28 20.58
C SER A 256 -14.39 -0.28 19.17
N GLY A 257 -15.52 -0.64 18.58
CA GLY A 257 -15.55 -1.26 17.26
C GLY A 257 -16.84 -2.02 17.02
N GLU A 258 -16.77 -2.97 16.10
CA GLU A 258 -17.94 -3.70 15.63
C GLU A 258 -17.66 -5.20 15.49
N VAL A 259 -18.72 -5.98 15.69
CA VAL A 259 -18.79 -7.40 15.35
C VAL A 259 -19.67 -7.54 14.12
N THR A 260 -19.10 -8.08 13.05
CA THR A 260 -19.83 -8.47 11.84
C THR A 260 -19.99 -9.98 11.82
N VAL A 261 -21.24 -10.46 11.77
CA VAL A 261 -21.57 -11.87 11.59
C VAL A 261 -22.10 -12.05 10.18
N ASN A 262 -21.42 -12.88 9.40
CA ASN A 262 -21.83 -13.27 8.06
C ASN A 262 -22.26 -14.73 8.05
N LEU A 263 -23.35 -15.03 7.35
CA LEU A 263 -23.87 -16.37 7.15
C LEU A 263 -24.10 -16.63 5.66
N THR A 264 -23.71 -17.81 5.19
CA THR A 264 -23.92 -18.24 3.80
C THR A 264 -24.21 -19.73 3.74
N ASN A 265 -24.70 -20.22 2.60
CA ASN A 265 -24.95 -21.62 2.34
C ASN A 265 -23.81 -22.32 1.55
N THR A 266 -22.67 -21.65 1.39
CA THR A 266 -21.45 -22.18 0.74
C THR A 266 -20.20 -21.87 1.56
N ARG A 267 -19.08 -22.53 1.31
CA ARG A 267 -17.81 -22.22 2.00
C ARG A 267 -17.14 -20.93 1.53
N VAL A 268 -17.77 -20.12 0.69
CA VAL A 268 -17.15 -18.92 0.12
C VAL A 268 -16.76 -17.86 1.15
N LEU A 269 -17.47 -17.78 2.29
CA LEU A 269 -17.07 -16.88 3.39
C LEU A 269 -15.68 -17.20 3.93
N GLU A 270 -15.23 -18.45 3.81
CA GLU A 270 -13.90 -18.86 4.28
C GLU A 270 -12.76 -18.18 3.48
N LEU A 271 -13.06 -17.56 2.34
CA LEU A 271 -12.13 -16.81 1.47
C LEU A 271 -12.06 -15.31 1.79
N ARG A 272 -13.08 -14.77 2.44
CA ARG A 272 -13.37 -13.34 2.47
C ARG A 272 -12.29 -12.53 3.18
N GLU A 273 -11.81 -13.02 4.32
CA GLU A 273 -10.76 -12.33 5.08
C GLU A 273 -9.40 -12.33 4.36
N SER A 274 -9.01 -13.46 3.76
CA SER A 274 -7.78 -13.56 2.96
C SER A 274 -7.83 -12.64 1.74
N LEU A 275 -8.98 -12.59 1.07
CA LEU A 275 -9.24 -11.67 -0.04
C LEU A 275 -9.07 -10.22 0.42
N ARG A 276 -9.75 -9.82 1.50
CA ARG A 276 -9.65 -8.46 2.06
C ARG A 276 -8.20 -8.09 2.39
N GLN A 277 -7.44 -9.00 2.98
CA GLN A 277 -6.03 -8.79 3.31
C GLN A 277 -5.19 -8.51 2.07
N LEU A 278 -5.35 -9.31 1.00
CA LEU A 278 -4.62 -9.12 -0.25
C LEU A 278 -5.01 -7.83 -0.97
N LEU A 279 -6.30 -7.48 -0.98
CA LEU A 279 -6.78 -6.26 -1.63
C LEU A 279 -6.31 -4.98 -0.94
N GLN A 280 -5.99 -5.04 0.35
CA GLN A 280 -5.56 -3.89 1.16
C GLN A 280 -4.06 -3.90 1.47
N TYR A 281 -3.31 -4.86 0.91
CA TYR A 281 -1.91 -5.06 1.26
C TYR A 281 -1.05 -3.86 0.84
N PRO A 282 -0.27 -3.25 1.75
CA PRO A 282 0.26 -1.89 1.55
C PRO A 282 1.60 -1.79 0.80
N TYR A 283 2.26 -2.93 0.57
CA TYR A 283 3.61 -3.03 0.00
C TYR A 283 3.58 -3.58 -1.43
N GLY A 284 4.64 -3.30 -2.20
CA GLY A 284 4.62 -3.46 -3.65
C GLY A 284 5.83 -4.17 -4.25
N CYS A 285 6.39 -5.22 -3.62
CA CYS A 285 7.33 -6.10 -4.32
C CYS A 285 6.63 -6.95 -5.38
N VAL A 286 7.38 -7.68 -6.22
CA VAL A 286 6.83 -8.55 -7.27
C VAL A 286 5.89 -9.62 -6.71
N GLU A 287 6.22 -10.18 -5.54
CA GLU A 287 5.38 -11.18 -4.86
C GLU A 287 4.03 -10.56 -4.49
N GLN A 288 4.05 -9.45 -3.76
CA GLN A 288 2.86 -8.83 -3.18
C GLN A 288 1.97 -8.26 -4.27
N THR A 289 2.56 -7.58 -5.25
CA THR A 289 1.82 -7.02 -6.38
C THR A 289 1.10 -8.12 -7.15
N THR A 290 1.77 -9.25 -7.38
CA THR A 290 1.15 -10.41 -8.03
C THR A 290 0.05 -11.01 -7.16
N SER A 291 0.33 -11.26 -5.87
CA SER A 291 -0.60 -11.85 -4.91
C SER A 291 -1.85 -10.98 -4.68
N SER A 292 -1.74 -9.66 -4.73
CA SER A 292 -2.87 -8.72 -4.66
C SER A 292 -3.65 -8.59 -5.96
N LEU A 293 -3.03 -8.88 -7.11
CA LEU A 293 -3.67 -8.83 -8.43
C LEU A 293 -4.50 -10.10 -8.71
N LEU A 294 -3.96 -11.28 -8.42
CA LEU A 294 -4.60 -12.57 -8.73
C LEU A 294 -6.05 -12.72 -8.22
N PRO A 295 -6.43 -12.24 -7.02
CA PRO A 295 -7.80 -12.35 -6.54
C PRO A 295 -8.80 -11.71 -7.50
N TRP A 296 -8.52 -10.50 -8.02
CA TRP A 296 -9.42 -9.79 -8.95
C TRP A 296 -9.74 -10.59 -10.21
N LEU A 297 -8.82 -11.43 -10.67
CA LEU A 297 -8.99 -12.26 -11.86
C LEU A 297 -9.77 -13.55 -11.58
N THR A 298 -9.72 -14.03 -10.33
CA THR A 298 -10.10 -15.42 -10.00
C THR A 298 -11.43 -15.51 -9.28
N VAL A 299 -11.85 -14.46 -8.58
CA VAL A 299 -13.08 -14.44 -7.77
C VAL A 299 -14.21 -13.62 -8.37
N ARG A 300 -14.07 -13.15 -9.64
CA ARG A 300 -15.08 -12.36 -10.34
C ARG A 300 -16.44 -13.07 -10.40
N ASP A 301 -16.45 -14.39 -10.58
CA ASP A 301 -17.69 -15.18 -10.62
C ASP A 301 -18.36 -15.30 -9.23
N LEU A 302 -17.65 -14.91 -8.16
CA LEU A 302 -18.14 -14.95 -6.77
C LEU A 302 -18.71 -13.59 -6.32
N GLN A 303 -18.82 -12.61 -7.21
CA GLN A 303 -19.39 -11.27 -6.94
C GLN A 303 -20.79 -11.33 -6.32
N ALA A 304 -21.61 -12.29 -6.72
CA ALA A 304 -22.95 -12.47 -6.17
C ALA A 304 -22.96 -12.85 -4.68
N THR A 305 -21.83 -13.32 -4.15
CA THR A 305 -21.72 -13.82 -2.77
C THR A 305 -20.68 -13.09 -1.93
N LEU A 306 -19.66 -12.46 -2.52
CA LEU A 306 -18.61 -11.71 -1.82
C LEU A 306 -18.72 -10.20 -2.11
N PRO A 307 -19.20 -9.40 -1.14
CA PRO A 307 -19.33 -7.94 -1.29
C PRO A 307 -18.01 -7.23 -1.62
N GLU A 308 -16.88 -7.74 -1.14
CA GLU A 308 -15.54 -7.16 -1.34
C GLU A 308 -15.15 -7.04 -2.81
N VAL A 309 -15.63 -7.96 -3.64
CA VAL A 309 -15.29 -8.06 -5.07
C VAL A 309 -16.47 -7.73 -5.98
N ALA A 310 -17.65 -7.50 -5.39
CA ALA A 310 -18.84 -6.94 -6.04
C ALA A 310 -18.67 -5.43 -6.33
N LYS A 311 -17.54 -5.07 -6.94
CA LYS A 311 -17.22 -3.71 -7.37
C LYS A 311 -17.62 -3.51 -8.83
N PRO A 312 -17.88 -2.26 -9.26
CA PRO A 312 -18.08 -1.96 -10.67
C PRO A 312 -16.88 -2.45 -11.50
N ASP A 313 -17.14 -2.95 -12.72
CA ASP A 313 -16.09 -3.47 -13.61
C ASP A 313 -14.97 -2.44 -13.85
N GLU A 314 -15.28 -1.14 -13.85
CA GLU A 314 -14.29 -0.06 -13.97
C GLU A 314 -13.32 0.00 -12.79
N GLU A 315 -13.80 -0.20 -11.55
CA GLU A 315 -12.96 -0.20 -10.35
C GLU A 315 -12.03 -1.43 -10.34
N ILE A 316 -12.56 -2.58 -10.75
CA ILE A 316 -11.77 -3.81 -10.90
C ILE A 316 -10.71 -3.64 -11.98
N ALA A 317 -11.09 -3.08 -13.13
CA ALA A 317 -10.17 -2.81 -14.23
C ALA A 317 -9.06 -1.86 -13.80
N GLU A 318 -9.37 -0.81 -13.04
CA GLU A 318 -8.35 0.11 -12.53
C GLU A 318 -7.40 -0.58 -11.53
N ALA A 319 -7.92 -1.43 -10.64
CA ALA A 319 -7.09 -2.19 -9.70
C ALA A 319 -6.15 -3.17 -10.43
N VAL A 320 -6.66 -3.92 -11.42
CA VAL A 320 -5.86 -4.85 -12.23
C VAL A 320 -4.82 -4.08 -13.06
N ASN A 321 -5.22 -3.01 -13.74
CA ASN A 321 -4.32 -2.18 -14.53
C ASN A 321 -3.23 -1.52 -13.67
N HIS A 322 -3.57 -1.11 -12.44
CA HIS A 322 -2.59 -0.60 -11.48
C HIS A 322 -1.54 -1.67 -11.14
N GLY A 323 -1.97 -2.88 -10.80
CA GLY A 323 -1.06 -3.99 -10.53
C GLY A 323 -0.19 -4.36 -11.74
N ILE A 324 -0.76 -4.36 -12.96
CA ILE A 324 0.01 -4.58 -14.20
C ILE A 324 1.09 -3.51 -14.36
N ARG A 325 0.72 -2.22 -14.23
CA ARG A 325 1.68 -1.12 -14.34
C ARG A 325 2.80 -1.23 -13.31
N LEU A 326 2.48 -1.61 -12.08
CA LEU A 326 3.48 -1.79 -11.01
C LEU A 326 4.43 -2.95 -11.32
N LEU A 327 3.94 -4.12 -11.75
CA LEU A 327 4.79 -5.23 -12.18
C LEU A 327 5.70 -4.83 -13.35
N LEU A 328 5.21 -4.03 -14.30
CA LEU A 328 6.02 -3.55 -15.41
C LEU A 328 7.16 -2.62 -14.95
N THR A 329 7.03 -1.92 -13.83
CA THR A 329 8.15 -1.15 -13.26
C THR A 329 9.29 -2.02 -12.74
N MET A 330 9.06 -3.32 -12.57
CA MET A 330 10.05 -4.31 -12.16
C MET A 330 10.68 -5.02 -13.37
N GLN A 331 10.21 -4.77 -14.59
CA GLN A 331 10.78 -5.43 -15.77
C GLN A 331 12.18 -4.89 -16.07
N THR A 332 13.15 -5.78 -16.15
CA THR A 332 14.55 -5.46 -16.46
C THR A 332 14.80 -5.42 -17.96
N SER A 333 15.98 -4.95 -18.38
CA SER A 333 16.41 -4.98 -19.79
C SER A 333 16.46 -6.39 -20.38
N ASP A 334 16.63 -7.41 -19.54
CA ASP A 334 16.68 -8.82 -19.95
C ASP A 334 15.28 -9.40 -20.21
N GLY A 335 14.23 -8.64 -19.88
CA GLY A 335 12.83 -9.03 -20.06
C GLY A 335 12.18 -9.68 -18.83
N GLY A 336 12.96 -10.20 -17.88
CA GLY A 336 12.49 -10.71 -16.59
C GLY A 336 12.06 -9.61 -15.62
N LEU A 337 11.46 -9.99 -14.49
CA LEU A 337 11.07 -9.08 -13.40
C LEU A 337 12.06 -9.16 -12.24
N SER A 338 12.49 -8.01 -11.71
CA SER A 338 13.21 -7.91 -10.43
C SER A 338 12.27 -8.03 -9.23
N TYR A 339 12.83 -8.22 -8.02
CA TYR A 339 12.01 -8.33 -6.81
C TYR A 339 11.34 -7.01 -6.40
N TRP A 340 12.09 -5.92 -6.43
CA TRP A 340 11.60 -4.55 -6.17
C TRP A 340 11.48 -3.74 -7.48
N PRO A 341 10.62 -2.71 -7.51
CA PRO A 341 10.55 -1.76 -8.62
C PRO A 341 11.93 -1.21 -9.01
N LYS A 342 12.18 -1.06 -10.32
CA LYS A 342 13.44 -0.57 -10.92
C LYS A 342 14.70 -1.38 -10.59
N GLY A 343 14.55 -2.59 -10.07
CA GLY A 343 15.68 -3.51 -9.91
C GLY A 343 16.32 -3.84 -11.25
N ARG A 344 17.65 -3.99 -11.27
CA ARG A 344 18.40 -4.24 -12.51
C ARG A 344 18.56 -5.72 -12.83
N LYS A 345 18.46 -6.58 -11.83
CA LYS A 345 18.65 -8.02 -11.96
C LYS A 345 17.30 -8.72 -11.92
N PRO A 346 16.95 -9.50 -12.95
CA PRO A 346 15.72 -10.26 -12.92
C PRO A 346 15.85 -11.41 -11.91
N MET A 347 14.72 -11.78 -11.34
CA MET A 347 14.55 -12.91 -10.44
C MET A 347 13.64 -13.91 -11.15
N LEU A 348 14.12 -15.13 -11.44
CA LEU A 348 13.36 -16.10 -12.20
C LEU A 348 12.00 -16.43 -11.55
N TRP A 349 12.01 -16.70 -10.25
CA TRP A 349 10.78 -16.94 -9.48
C TRP A 349 9.77 -15.77 -9.62
N GLY A 350 10.22 -14.52 -9.38
CA GLY A 350 9.37 -13.34 -9.50
C GLY A 350 8.87 -13.09 -10.93
N SER A 351 9.72 -13.38 -11.92
CA SER A 351 9.38 -13.32 -13.34
C SER A 351 8.29 -14.32 -13.72
N ALA A 352 8.39 -15.55 -13.20
CA ALA A 352 7.40 -16.59 -13.44
C ALA A 352 6.07 -16.21 -12.76
N TYR A 353 6.11 -15.81 -11.49
CA TYR A 353 4.90 -15.46 -10.76
C TYR A 353 4.18 -14.22 -11.34
N GLY A 354 4.89 -13.13 -11.60
CA GLY A 354 4.32 -11.95 -12.27
C GLY A 354 3.89 -12.25 -13.71
N GLY A 355 4.59 -13.13 -14.40
CA GLY A 355 4.19 -13.64 -15.71
C GLY A 355 2.87 -14.43 -15.68
N LEU A 356 2.63 -15.21 -14.62
CA LEU A 356 1.36 -15.92 -14.40
C LEU A 356 0.21 -14.92 -14.24
N ALA A 357 0.40 -13.84 -13.48
CA ALA A 357 -0.59 -12.76 -13.38
C ALA A 357 -0.88 -12.13 -14.75
N PHE A 358 0.12 -11.83 -15.57
CA PHE A 358 -0.10 -11.33 -16.94
C PHE A 358 -0.85 -12.32 -17.82
N ALA A 359 -0.49 -13.61 -17.77
CA ALA A 359 -1.14 -14.65 -18.55
C ALA A 359 -2.62 -14.82 -18.16
N LEU A 360 -2.91 -14.85 -16.85
CA LEU A 360 -4.28 -14.92 -16.33
C LEU A 360 -5.07 -13.64 -16.63
N ALA A 361 -4.45 -12.46 -16.52
CA ALA A 361 -5.11 -11.19 -16.83
C ALA A 361 -5.54 -11.15 -18.31
N LYS A 362 -4.66 -11.59 -19.21
CA LYS A 362 -4.97 -11.69 -20.64
C LYS A 362 -6.06 -12.73 -20.91
N LYS A 363 -6.04 -13.89 -20.24
CA LYS A 363 -7.10 -14.92 -20.32
C LYS A 363 -8.46 -14.40 -19.81
N ALA A 364 -8.44 -13.49 -18.84
CA ALA A 364 -9.61 -12.80 -18.31
C ALA A 364 -10.06 -11.59 -19.15
N GLY A 365 -9.37 -11.27 -20.25
CA GLY A 365 -9.73 -10.20 -21.19
C GLY A 365 -9.15 -8.82 -20.86
N PHE A 366 -8.25 -8.71 -19.88
CA PHE A 366 -7.53 -7.45 -19.59
C PHE A 366 -6.39 -7.21 -20.57
N THR A 367 -6.09 -5.94 -20.82
CA THR A 367 -5.01 -5.54 -21.72
C THR A 367 -3.67 -5.57 -20.99
N VAL A 368 -2.72 -6.35 -21.51
CA VAL A 368 -1.31 -6.34 -21.08
C VAL A 368 -0.46 -5.85 -22.26
N PRO A 369 0.48 -4.91 -22.08
CA PRO A 369 1.35 -4.46 -23.17
C PRO A 369 2.11 -5.61 -23.84
N GLU A 370 1.83 -5.86 -25.12
CA GLU A 370 2.29 -7.05 -25.84
C GLU A 370 3.81 -7.15 -25.94
N ALA A 371 4.51 -6.01 -26.13
CA ALA A 371 5.96 -5.99 -26.26
C ALA A 371 6.63 -6.42 -24.95
N GLU A 372 6.20 -5.85 -23.83
CA GLU A 372 6.66 -6.17 -22.48
C GLU A 372 6.37 -7.63 -22.13
N TYR A 373 5.15 -8.09 -22.41
CA TYR A 373 4.74 -9.47 -22.16
C TYR A 373 5.56 -10.47 -22.98
N ALA A 374 5.78 -10.20 -24.27
CA ALA A 374 6.58 -11.06 -25.14
C ALA A 374 8.04 -11.16 -24.68
N ARG A 375 8.65 -10.05 -24.21
CA ARG A 375 10.01 -10.07 -23.63
C ARG A 375 10.06 -10.94 -22.39
N LEU A 376 9.07 -10.85 -21.50
CA LEU A 376 8.99 -11.67 -20.30
C LEU A 376 8.88 -13.17 -20.62
N LEU A 377 8.00 -13.55 -21.55
CA LEU A 377 7.88 -14.95 -21.96
C LEU A 377 9.17 -15.47 -22.63
N THR A 378 9.87 -14.61 -23.38
CA THR A 378 11.15 -14.96 -24.00
C THR A 378 12.23 -15.20 -22.94
N TYR A 379 12.28 -14.36 -21.90
CA TYR A 379 13.14 -14.54 -20.75
C TYR A 379 12.86 -15.88 -20.05
N LEU A 380 11.59 -16.17 -19.71
CA LEU A 380 11.21 -17.43 -19.05
C LEU A 380 11.61 -18.67 -19.88
N SER A 381 11.33 -18.66 -21.18
CA SER A 381 11.76 -19.72 -22.11
C SER A 381 13.28 -19.91 -22.14
N GLY A 382 14.04 -18.80 -22.14
CA GLY A 382 15.50 -18.83 -22.07
C GLY A 382 16.02 -19.53 -20.81
N GLU A 383 15.43 -19.24 -19.66
CA GLU A 383 15.82 -19.79 -18.35
C GLU A 383 15.53 -21.30 -18.21
N LEU A 384 14.56 -21.84 -18.98
CA LEU A 384 14.29 -23.28 -19.02
C LEU A 384 15.46 -24.09 -19.61
N ARG A 385 16.33 -23.49 -20.43
CA ARG A 385 17.52 -24.17 -20.98
C ARG A 385 18.49 -24.64 -19.88
N GLY A 386 18.47 -23.99 -18.71
CA GLY A 386 19.24 -24.39 -17.54
C GLY A 386 18.79 -25.71 -16.91
N THR A 387 17.54 -26.15 -17.14
CA THR A 387 16.92 -27.32 -16.48
C THR A 387 17.72 -28.62 -16.66
N ALA A 388 18.33 -28.80 -17.85
CA ALA A 388 19.09 -30.00 -18.15
C ALA A 388 20.38 -30.09 -17.30
N LYS A 389 21.06 -28.95 -17.10
CA LYS A 389 22.36 -28.85 -16.42
C LYS A 389 22.25 -28.87 -14.89
N ASP A 390 21.06 -28.68 -14.35
CA ASP A 390 20.82 -28.67 -12.91
C ASP A 390 20.88 -30.09 -12.34
N ALA A 391 21.94 -30.34 -11.56
CA ALA A 391 22.20 -31.61 -10.89
C ALA A 391 21.74 -31.61 -9.42
N THR A 392 21.75 -30.44 -8.77
CA THR A 392 21.53 -30.25 -7.32
C THR A 392 20.06 -30.12 -6.95
N GLY A 393 19.19 -29.80 -7.92
CA GLY A 393 17.77 -29.52 -7.67
C GLY A 393 17.49 -28.07 -7.25
N TYR A 394 18.53 -27.25 -7.12
CA TYR A 394 18.43 -25.87 -6.64
C TYR A 394 17.88 -24.95 -7.76
N GLY A 395 16.70 -24.37 -7.55
CA GLY A 395 16.01 -23.56 -8.56
C GLY A 395 15.17 -24.37 -9.55
N MET A 396 14.85 -25.65 -9.23
CA MET A 396 13.85 -26.40 -10.00
C MET A 396 12.43 -25.84 -9.80
N SER A 397 12.12 -25.34 -8.61
CA SER A 397 10.80 -24.78 -8.29
C SER A 397 10.46 -23.56 -9.14
N ASP A 398 11.41 -22.65 -9.32
CA ASP A 398 11.25 -21.46 -10.17
C ASP A 398 10.93 -21.85 -11.61
N ARG A 399 11.56 -22.93 -12.10
CA ARG A 399 11.32 -23.48 -13.44
C ARG A 399 10.00 -24.22 -13.54
N CYS A 400 9.56 -24.91 -12.49
CA CYS A 400 8.23 -25.52 -12.42
C CYS A 400 7.13 -24.45 -12.49
N LEU A 401 7.31 -23.33 -11.81
CA LEU A 401 6.40 -22.18 -11.93
C LEU A 401 6.49 -21.53 -13.32
N ALA A 402 7.68 -21.42 -13.89
CA ALA A 402 7.87 -20.87 -15.23
C ALA A 402 7.17 -21.70 -16.32
N ILE A 403 7.25 -23.03 -16.30
CA ILE A 403 6.53 -23.87 -17.26
C ILE A 403 5.02 -23.75 -17.11
N TYR A 404 4.51 -23.66 -15.88
CA TYR A 404 3.07 -23.45 -15.65
C TYR A 404 2.62 -22.09 -16.20
N THR A 405 3.41 -21.04 -15.94
CA THR A 405 3.19 -19.70 -16.48
C THR A 405 3.16 -19.70 -18.00
N LEU A 406 4.14 -20.36 -18.63
CA LEU A 406 4.23 -20.49 -20.08
C LEU A 406 3.06 -21.30 -20.66
N ALA A 407 2.61 -22.35 -19.98
CA ALA A 407 1.42 -23.11 -20.37
C ALA A 407 0.15 -22.25 -20.35
N VAL A 408 -0.09 -21.49 -19.28
CA VAL A 408 -1.23 -20.54 -19.19
C VAL A 408 -1.13 -19.44 -20.25
N ALA A 409 0.09 -19.05 -20.63
CA ALA A 409 0.36 -18.11 -21.72
C ALA A 409 0.17 -18.70 -23.13
N GLY A 410 -0.18 -19.99 -23.26
CA GLY A 410 -0.31 -20.69 -24.55
C GLY A 410 1.02 -21.06 -25.21
N LYS A 411 2.13 -21.05 -24.46
CA LYS A 411 3.49 -21.40 -24.89
C LYS A 411 4.07 -22.54 -24.05
N ALA A 412 3.34 -23.63 -23.92
CA ALA A 412 3.62 -24.72 -22.97
C ALA A 412 5.02 -25.36 -23.00
N GLU A 413 5.76 -25.29 -24.10
CA GLU A 413 7.06 -25.98 -24.27
C GLU A 413 7.12 -27.43 -23.73
N PRO A 414 6.32 -28.38 -24.28
CA PRO A 414 6.14 -29.72 -23.71
C PRO A 414 7.42 -30.52 -23.43
N ALA A 415 8.51 -30.27 -24.17
CA ALA A 415 9.79 -30.90 -23.93
C ALA A 415 10.33 -30.64 -22.50
N TYR A 416 10.05 -29.47 -21.92
CA TYR A 416 10.43 -29.16 -20.54
C TYR A 416 9.47 -29.77 -19.51
N HIS A 417 8.20 -30.01 -19.88
CA HIS A 417 7.30 -30.83 -19.06
C HIS A 417 7.85 -32.26 -18.92
N ASP A 418 8.26 -32.87 -20.04
CA ASP A 418 8.83 -34.22 -20.06
C ASP A 418 10.16 -34.28 -19.27
N LEU A 419 11.02 -33.28 -19.43
CA LEU A 419 12.29 -33.20 -18.70
C LEU A 419 12.09 -33.10 -17.18
N LEU A 420 11.17 -32.23 -16.73
CA LEU A 420 10.85 -32.09 -15.32
C LEU A 420 10.16 -33.34 -14.77
N PHE A 421 9.29 -33.97 -15.57
CA PHE A 421 8.68 -35.26 -15.24
C PHE A 421 9.73 -36.38 -15.09
N GLN A 422 10.74 -36.46 -15.96
CA GLN A 422 11.85 -37.41 -15.80
C GLN A 422 12.63 -37.17 -14.50
N LYS A 423 12.72 -35.92 -14.07
CA LYS A 423 13.36 -35.52 -12.80
C LYS A 423 12.40 -35.54 -11.59
N ARG A 424 11.15 -36.01 -11.73
CA ARG A 424 10.11 -35.98 -10.67
C ARG A 424 10.52 -36.53 -9.32
N ALA A 425 11.45 -37.49 -9.27
CA ALA A 425 11.98 -38.04 -8.02
C ALA A 425 12.74 -37.01 -7.16
N LYS A 426 13.14 -35.87 -7.74
CA LYS A 426 13.81 -34.75 -7.05
C LYS A 426 12.87 -33.57 -6.75
N LEU A 427 11.64 -33.60 -7.27
CA LEU A 427 10.70 -32.51 -7.13
C LEU A 427 9.95 -32.62 -5.79
N SER A 428 9.74 -31.46 -5.15
CA SER A 428 8.83 -31.35 -4.01
C SER A 428 7.40 -31.69 -4.43
N ALA A 429 6.49 -31.89 -3.47
CA ALA A 429 5.09 -32.11 -3.82
C ALA A 429 4.52 -30.86 -4.52
N GLU A 430 4.89 -29.67 -4.07
CA GLU A 430 4.52 -28.42 -4.73
C GLU A 430 4.98 -28.35 -6.19
N ASP A 431 6.25 -28.64 -6.45
CA ASP A 431 6.83 -28.60 -7.79
C ASP A 431 6.13 -29.59 -8.73
N ARG A 432 5.79 -30.78 -8.22
CA ARG A 432 5.01 -31.77 -8.98
C ARG A 432 3.61 -31.27 -9.32
N ALA A 433 2.94 -30.59 -8.40
CA ALA A 433 1.64 -29.98 -8.66
C ALA A 433 1.74 -28.90 -9.74
N LEU A 434 2.79 -28.06 -9.73
CA LEU A 434 3.05 -27.07 -10.79
C LEU A 434 3.29 -27.71 -12.16
N VAL A 435 4.10 -28.78 -12.23
CA VAL A 435 4.29 -29.53 -13.49
C VAL A 435 2.97 -30.16 -13.96
N ALA A 436 2.19 -30.75 -13.04
CA ALA A 436 0.89 -31.32 -13.36
C ALA A 436 -0.07 -30.26 -13.90
N LEU A 437 -0.14 -29.08 -13.28
CA LEU A 437 -0.93 -27.94 -13.75
C LEU A 437 -0.53 -27.50 -15.16
N ALA A 438 0.77 -27.42 -15.45
CA ALA A 438 1.26 -27.08 -16.79
C ALA A 438 0.83 -28.12 -17.84
N ILE A 439 0.88 -29.41 -17.50
CA ILE A 439 0.42 -30.50 -18.38
C ILE A 439 -1.11 -30.45 -18.55
N ILE A 440 -1.87 -30.19 -17.49
CA ILE A 440 -3.35 -30.04 -17.54
C ILE A 440 -3.72 -28.88 -18.48
N GLU A 441 -3.15 -27.70 -18.27
CA GLU A 441 -3.43 -26.49 -19.06
C GLU A 441 -3.10 -26.70 -20.55
N SER A 442 -2.11 -27.55 -20.83
CA SER A 442 -1.66 -27.86 -22.19
C SER A 442 -2.35 -29.08 -22.81
N ASN A 443 -3.33 -29.69 -22.13
CA ASN A 443 -3.99 -30.94 -22.53
C ASN A 443 -3.02 -32.11 -22.80
N GLY A 444 -1.96 -32.23 -21.98
CA GLY A 444 -0.96 -33.27 -22.10
C GLY A 444 -1.37 -34.64 -21.52
N PRO A 445 -0.42 -35.60 -21.41
CA PRO A 445 -0.74 -36.98 -21.05
C PRO A 445 -1.26 -37.16 -19.61
N LYS A 446 -2.46 -37.73 -19.48
CA LYS A 446 -3.10 -38.03 -18.18
C LYS A 446 -2.26 -38.90 -17.24
N GLN A 447 -1.53 -39.87 -17.79
CA GLN A 447 -0.66 -40.75 -17.02
C GLN A 447 0.45 -39.99 -16.28
N MET A 448 1.01 -38.94 -16.89
CA MET A 448 2.02 -38.11 -16.23
C MET A 448 1.41 -37.31 -15.08
N ILE A 449 0.19 -36.79 -15.27
CA ILE A 449 -0.56 -36.06 -14.22
C ILE A 449 -0.82 -37.00 -13.03
N ASP A 450 -1.31 -38.21 -13.28
CA ASP A 450 -1.58 -39.21 -12.24
C ASP A 450 -0.31 -39.56 -11.44
N GLU A 451 0.83 -39.75 -12.11
CA GLU A 451 2.08 -40.12 -11.44
C GLU A 451 2.68 -38.94 -10.64
N LEU A 452 2.56 -37.71 -11.14
CA LEU A 452 3.00 -36.51 -10.42
C LEU A 452 2.17 -36.28 -9.16
N LEU A 453 0.84 -36.39 -9.25
CA LEU A 453 -0.07 -36.07 -8.14
C LEU A 453 -0.23 -37.18 -7.10
N ARG A 454 0.05 -38.45 -7.45
CA ARG A 454 -0.05 -39.60 -6.51
C ARG A 454 1.30 -40.15 -6.04
N GLY A 455 2.39 -39.83 -6.73
CA GLY A 455 3.71 -40.39 -6.43
C GLY A 455 4.33 -39.83 -5.13
N PRO A 456 5.28 -40.54 -4.51
CA PRO A 456 5.98 -40.08 -3.31
C PRO A 456 6.88 -38.88 -3.63
N SER A 457 6.78 -37.78 -2.88
CA SER A 457 7.61 -36.57 -3.01
C SER A 457 8.78 -36.57 -2.03
N VAL A 458 9.77 -35.69 -2.26
CA VAL A 458 10.87 -35.45 -1.32
C VAL A 458 10.50 -34.31 -0.38
N ASP A 459 10.69 -34.53 0.92
CA ASP A 459 10.61 -33.48 1.94
C ASP A 459 11.93 -32.69 1.94
N ALA A 460 12.04 -31.73 1.02
CA ALA A 460 13.32 -31.11 0.63
C ALA A 460 13.70 -29.84 1.42
N GLY A 461 13.08 -29.57 2.57
CA GLY A 461 13.24 -28.28 3.26
C GLY A 461 12.72 -27.09 2.45
N TYR A 462 11.90 -27.37 1.43
CA TYR A 462 11.35 -26.39 0.49
C TYR A 462 10.40 -25.38 1.15
N ILE A 463 9.78 -25.73 2.27
CA ILE A 463 8.95 -24.82 3.06
C ILE A 463 9.77 -23.59 3.51
N GLU A 464 11.10 -23.71 3.63
CA GLU A 464 11.98 -22.58 3.95
C GLU A 464 12.49 -21.82 2.71
N GLN A 465 12.19 -22.27 1.48
CA GLN A 465 12.57 -21.63 0.22
C GLN A 465 11.38 -20.89 -0.41
N TRP A 466 11.63 -19.68 -0.94
CA TRP A 466 10.68 -18.88 -1.74
C TRP A 466 9.25 -18.81 -1.19
N PHE A 467 9.13 -18.39 0.07
CA PHE A 467 7.85 -18.08 0.71
C PHE A 467 6.90 -19.29 0.83
N GLY A 468 7.46 -20.51 0.76
CA GLY A 468 6.72 -21.76 0.81
C GLY A 468 5.97 -21.97 2.12
N SER A 469 4.84 -22.66 2.02
CA SER A 469 4.06 -23.09 3.17
C SER A 469 3.29 -24.35 2.84
N VAL A 470 2.96 -25.13 3.87
CA VAL A 470 2.11 -26.32 3.69
C VAL A 470 0.72 -25.93 3.18
N ALA A 471 0.24 -24.71 3.50
CA ALA A 471 -1.01 -24.21 2.96
C ALA A 471 -0.92 -23.96 1.44
N ARG A 472 0.18 -23.37 0.96
CA ARG A 472 0.41 -23.14 -0.48
C ARG A 472 0.53 -24.46 -1.24
N GLU A 473 1.27 -25.42 -0.69
CA GLU A 473 1.39 -26.77 -1.29
C GLU A 473 0.01 -27.46 -1.39
N ASN A 474 -0.79 -27.42 -0.32
CA ASN A 474 -2.15 -27.96 -0.33
C ASN A 474 -3.05 -27.25 -1.35
N ALA A 475 -2.93 -25.93 -1.49
CA ALA A 475 -3.68 -25.14 -2.47
C ALA A 475 -3.32 -25.53 -3.91
N LEU A 476 -2.03 -25.68 -4.23
CA LEU A 476 -1.59 -26.10 -5.57
C LEU A 476 -2.09 -27.51 -5.92
N HIS A 477 -2.04 -28.45 -4.98
CA HIS A 477 -2.65 -29.76 -5.18
C HIS A 477 -4.16 -29.70 -5.34
N LEU A 478 -4.85 -28.88 -4.52
CA LEU A 478 -6.29 -28.71 -4.62
C LEU A 478 -6.66 -28.17 -6.02
N LEU A 479 -5.93 -27.17 -6.51
CA LEU A 479 -6.14 -26.62 -7.84
C LEU A 479 -5.91 -27.68 -8.92
N ALA A 480 -4.81 -28.43 -8.85
CA ALA A 480 -4.49 -29.47 -9.83
C ALA A 480 -5.55 -30.59 -9.85
N TRP A 481 -5.93 -31.11 -8.68
CA TRP A 481 -6.96 -32.15 -8.58
C TRP A 481 -8.33 -31.63 -9.00
N THR A 482 -8.70 -30.40 -8.67
CA THR A 482 -9.97 -29.80 -9.09
C THR A 482 -10.06 -29.70 -10.61
N LEU A 483 -8.98 -29.27 -11.27
CA LEU A 483 -8.95 -29.16 -12.74
C LEU A 483 -8.87 -30.50 -13.46
N TYR A 484 -8.30 -31.53 -12.81
CA TYR A 484 -8.15 -32.86 -13.42
C TYR A 484 -9.33 -33.81 -13.14
N GLN A 485 -9.75 -33.92 -11.88
CA GLN A 485 -10.79 -34.84 -11.39
C GLN A 485 -11.63 -34.16 -10.28
N PRO A 486 -12.54 -33.22 -10.62
CA PRO A 486 -13.24 -32.36 -9.65
C PRO A 486 -14.09 -33.12 -8.62
N HIS A 487 -14.61 -34.30 -8.97
CA HIS A 487 -15.43 -35.13 -8.07
C HIS A 487 -14.65 -36.28 -7.40
N GLY A 488 -13.31 -36.22 -7.42
CA GLY A 488 -12.47 -37.19 -6.72
C GLY A 488 -12.43 -36.95 -5.21
N ALA A 489 -12.43 -38.01 -4.40
CA ALA A 489 -12.42 -37.89 -2.93
C ALA A 489 -11.25 -37.06 -2.36
N ARG A 490 -10.12 -36.99 -3.09
CA ARG A 490 -8.96 -36.19 -2.68
C ARG A 490 -9.24 -34.68 -2.73
N VAL A 491 -10.14 -34.21 -3.59
CA VAL A 491 -10.50 -32.78 -3.73
C VAL A 491 -11.14 -32.27 -2.44
N ASP A 492 -12.19 -32.93 -1.94
CA ASP A 492 -12.88 -32.54 -0.71
C ASP A 492 -11.97 -32.65 0.52
N GLN A 493 -11.10 -33.66 0.55
CA GLN A 493 -10.10 -33.82 1.60
C GLN A 493 -9.11 -32.66 1.61
N LEU A 494 -8.54 -32.30 0.46
CA LEU A 494 -7.61 -31.17 0.34
C LEU A 494 -8.26 -29.83 0.69
N ALA A 495 -9.51 -29.61 0.27
CA ALA A 495 -10.26 -28.41 0.67
C ALA A 495 -10.42 -28.35 2.20
N THR A 496 -10.80 -29.46 2.83
CA THR A 496 -10.93 -29.55 4.30
C THR A 496 -9.60 -29.33 5.01
N GLU A 497 -8.52 -29.97 4.55
CA GLU A 497 -7.16 -29.79 5.08
C GLU A 497 -6.71 -28.34 4.95
N LEU A 498 -6.98 -27.69 3.81
CA LEU A 498 -6.62 -26.30 3.57
C LEU A 498 -7.38 -25.36 4.51
N PHE A 499 -8.69 -25.55 4.69
CA PHE A 499 -9.48 -24.75 5.63
C PHE A 499 -9.03 -24.92 7.08
N ALA A 500 -8.64 -26.12 7.49
CA ALA A 500 -8.16 -26.40 8.85
C ALA A 500 -6.81 -25.73 9.18
N ARG A 501 -6.04 -25.30 8.17
CA ARG A 501 -4.76 -24.60 8.34
C ARG A 501 -4.88 -23.09 8.50
N ARG A 502 -6.09 -22.52 8.39
CA ARG A 502 -6.30 -21.08 8.55
C ARG A 502 -6.13 -20.68 10.01
N SER A 503 -5.55 -19.51 10.20
CA SER A 503 -5.56 -18.80 11.48
C SER A 503 -6.12 -17.41 11.21
N ASN A 504 -7.11 -16.99 12.01
CA ASN A 504 -7.73 -15.66 11.89
C ASN A 504 -8.21 -15.32 10.47
N GLY A 505 -8.70 -16.31 9.71
CA GLY A 505 -9.20 -16.13 8.35
C GLY A 505 -8.15 -16.08 7.23
N HIS A 506 -6.86 -16.32 7.53
CA HIS A 506 -5.77 -16.31 6.53
C HIS A 506 -4.76 -17.46 6.67
N TRP A 507 -3.97 -17.68 5.63
CA TRP A 507 -2.93 -18.72 5.53
C TRP A 507 -1.51 -18.15 5.68
N SER A 508 -1.30 -17.36 6.73
CA SER A 508 -0.04 -16.70 7.16
C SER A 508 0.68 -15.76 6.17
N THR A 509 0.75 -16.06 4.88
CA THR A 509 1.49 -15.26 3.88
C THR A 509 0.62 -14.82 2.72
N THR A 510 1.02 -13.73 2.06
CA THR A 510 0.40 -13.20 0.82
C THR A 510 0.31 -14.27 -0.27
N GLN A 511 1.37 -15.04 -0.49
CA GLN A 511 1.34 -16.15 -1.45
C GLN A 511 0.37 -17.26 -1.08
N SER A 512 0.41 -17.71 0.17
CA SER A 512 -0.46 -18.80 0.61
C SER A 512 -1.92 -18.37 0.49
N ASN A 513 -2.23 -17.11 0.81
CA ASN A 513 -3.56 -16.54 0.57
C ASN A 513 -3.91 -16.54 -0.92
N ALA A 514 -3.03 -16.04 -1.79
CA ALA A 514 -3.31 -15.92 -3.23
C ALA A 514 -3.54 -17.28 -3.89
N TRP A 515 -2.67 -18.27 -3.62
CA TRP A 515 -2.81 -19.62 -4.15
C TRP A 515 -4.02 -20.35 -3.55
N SER A 516 -4.29 -20.18 -2.26
CA SER A 516 -5.49 -20.76 -1.63
C SER A 516 -6.77 -20.18 -2.22
N LEU A 517 -6.81 -18.86 -2.48
CA LEU A 517 -7.94 -18.22 -3.14
C LEU A 517 -8.13 -18.73 -4.57
N LEU A 518 -7.05 -18.85 -5.35
CA LEU A 518 -7.12 -19.40 -6.70
C LEU A 518 -7.66 -20.84 -6.70
N ALA A 519 -7.12 -21.69 -5.82
CA ALA A 519 -7.52 -23.09 -5.68
C ALA A 519 -8.97 -23.24 -5.20
N LEU A 520 -9.35 -22.49 -4.16
CA LEU A 520 -10.69 -22.57 -3.59
C LEU A 520 -11.74 -21.92 -4.47
N SER A 521 -11.42 -20.86 -5.20
CA SER A 521 -12.31 -20.33 -6.24
C SER A 521 -12.57 -21.38 -7.33
N SER A 522 -11.53 -22.11 -7.76
CA SER A 522 -11.68 -23.23 -8.68
C SER A 522 -12.57 -24.33 -8.09
N TYR A 523 -12.33 -24.71 -6.83
CA TYR A 523 -13.12 -25.73 -6.12
C TYR A 523 -14.60 -25.33 -6.01
N LEU A 524 -14.89 -24.10 -5.58
CA LEU A 524 -16.27 -23.60 -5.46
C LEU A 524 -16.99 -23.62 -6.81
N ARG A 525 -16.31 -23.27 -7.91
CA ARG A 525 -16.91 -23.29 -9.26
C ARG A 525 -17.20 -24.69 -9.78
N ASN A 526 -16.33 -25.66 -9.50
CA ASN A 526 -16.40 -26.99 -10.11
C ASN A 526 -17.05 -28.05 -9.21
N VAL A 527 -17.18 -27.79 -7.91
CA VAL A 527 -17.60 -28.79 -6.91
C VAL A 527 -18.77 -28.29 -6.05
N GLU A 528 -18.68 -27.10 -5.47
CA GLU A 528 -19.65 -26.63 -4.47
C GLU A 528 -20.70 -25.67 -5.06
N ILE A 529 -21.79 -26.23 -5.59
CA ILE A 529 -22.92 -25.45 -6.13
C ILE A 529 -23.94 -25.17 -5.00
N GLY A 530 -24.03 -23.92 -4.56
CA GLY A 530 -24.75 -23.45 -3.36
C GLY A 530 -26.29 -23.49 -3.39
N THR A 531 -26.91 -24.65 -3.60
CA THR A 531 -28.36 -24.76 -3.83
C THR A 531 -29.17 -25.17 -2.59
N ARG A 532 -28.81 -24.73 -1.37
CA ARG A 532 -29.57 -25.07 -0.16
C ARG A 532 -30.07 -23.83 0.55
N GLU A 533 -31.38 -23.63 0.56
CA GLU A 533 -32.02 -22.55 1.30
C GLU A 533 -31.95 -22.81 2.81
N ALA A 534 -31.76 -21.76 3.59
CA ALA A 534 -31.75 -21.83 5.05
C ALA A 534 -32.30 -20.53 5.65
N ASP A 535 -32.98 -20.64 6.78
CA ASP A 535 -33.54 -19.52 7.53
C ASP A 535 -33.13 -19.62 8.99
N GLY A 536 -33.14 -18.50 9.70
CA GLY A 536 -32.80 -18.51 11.12
C GLY A 536 -32.60 -17.13 11.70
N SER A 537 -31.88 -17.06 12.81
CA SER A 537 -31.57 -15.79 13.48
C SER A 537 -30.17 -15.79 14.07
N ILE A 538 -29.50 -14.65 13.98
CA ILE A 538 -28.27 -14.34 14.69
C ILE A 538 -28.65 -13.65 15.99
N MET A 539 -28.07 -14.09 17.11
CA MET A 539 -28.35 -13.56 18.44
C MET A 539 -27.04 -13.15 19.10
N TRP A 540 -27.04 -11.95 19.70
CA TRP A 540 -25.97 -11.52 20.60
C TRP A 540 -26.55 -10.66 21.72
N ALA A 541 -26.37 -11.11 22.96
CA ALA A 541 -27.05 -10.56 24.14
C ALA A 541 -28.58 -10.46 23.91
N GLN A 542 -29.16 -9.25 23.97
CA GLN A 542 -30.59 -9.02 23.74
C GLN A 542 -30.92 -8.75 22.26
N ALA A 543 -29.92 -8.56 21.39
CA ALA A 543 -30.13 -8.26 19.99
C ALA A 543 -30.37 -9.55 19.20
N THR A 544 -31.45 -9.58 18.43
CA THR A 544 -31.76 -10.65 17.48
C THR A 544 -31.87 -10.06 16.07
N ARG A 545 -31.31 -10.76 15.08
CA ARG A 545 -31.34 -10.40 13.66
C ARG A 545 -31.73 -11.61 12.82
N PRO A 546 -32.90 -11.63 12.17
CA PRO A 546 -33.30 -12.75 11.33
C PRO A 546 -32.46 -12.78 10.04
N PHE A 547 -32.26 -13.97 9.49
CA PHE A 547 -31.62 -14.15 8.19
C PHE A 547 -32.38 -15.16 7.33
N SER A 548 -32.20 -15.02 6.02
CA SER A 548 -32.74 -15.92 5.00
C SER A 548 -31.73 -16.04 3.87
N LEU A 549 -31.34 -17.27 3.55
CA LEU A 549 -30.38 -17.61 2.50
C LEU A 549 -31.14 -18.28 1.35
N ARG A 550 -30.95 -17.73 0.14
CA ARG A 550 -31.63 -18.14 -1.10
C ARG A 550 -30.63 -18.10 -2.25
N ALA A 551 -30.95 -18.72 -3.38
CA ALA A 551 -30.07 -18.72 -4.57
C ALA A 551 -29.69 -17.29 -5.05
N GLY A 552 -30.62 -16.34 -5.00
CA GLY A 552 -30.37 -14.92 -5.34
C GLY A 552 -29.87 -14.06 -4.17
N LYS A 553 -29.78 -14.62 -2.97
CA LYS A 553 -29.28 -13.94 -1.77
C LYS A 553 -28.49 -14.94 -0.91
N PRO A 554 -27.30 -15.37 -1.37
CA PRO A 554 -26.52 -16.43 -0.72
C PRO A 554 -25.74 -15.94 0.52
N LEU A 555 -25.79 -14.65 0.85
CA LEU A 555 -25.13 -14.04 2.00
C LEU A 555 -26.13 -13.23 2.84
N ALA A 556 -26.07 -13.42 4.15
CA ALA A 556 -26.69 -12.55 5.14
C ALA A 556 -25.63 -11.99 6.09
N SER A 557 -25.73 -10.70 6.41
CA SER A 557 -24.79 -10.01 7.29
C SER A 557 -25.54 -9.28 8.40
N ALA A 558 -25.01 -9.36 9.62
CA ALA A 558 -25.46 -8.58 10.76
C ALA A 558 -24.27 -7.89 11.41
N VAL A 559 -24.40 -6.58 11.66
CA VAL A 559 -23.38 -5.78 12.34
C VAL A 559 -23.91 -5.40 13.71
N PHE A 560 -23.07 -5.55 14.73
CA PHE A 560 -23.36 -5.19 16.10
C PHE A 560 -22.22 -4.31 16.65
N PRO A 561 -22.51 -3.18 17.30
CA PRO A 561 -21.48 -2.42 18.00
C PRO A 561 -20.94 -3.25 19.17
N ILE A 562 -19.63 -3.14 19.44
CA ILE A 562 -19.04 -3.72 20.65
C ILE A 562 -19.55 -2.94 21.86
N ASP A 563 -20.34 -3.62 22.69
CA ASP A 563 -20.82 -3.12 23.98
C ASP A 563 -20.15 -3.94 25.10
N PRO A 564 -19.39 -3.31 26.01
CA PRO A 564 -18.76 -3.98 27.16
C PRO A 564 -19.75 -4.80 28.02
N ALA A 565 -21.03 -4.42 28.06
CA ALA A 565 -22.06 -5.20 28.75
C ALA A 565 -22.47 -6.47 27.98
N ALA A 566 -22.54 -6.39 26.64
CA ALA A 566 -22.92 -7.50 25.76
C ALA A 566 -21.76 -8.49 25.50
N VAL A 567 -20.51 -8.03 25.61
CA VAL A 567 -19.32 -8.79 25.19
C VAL A 567 -19.09 -10.09 25.96
N ARG A 568 -19.70 -10.24 27.14
CA ARG A 568 -19.67 -11.48 27.95
C ARG A 568 -20.60 -12.58 27.43
N SER A 569 -21.61 -12.23 26.63
CA SER A 569 -22.54 -13.18 26.03
C SER A 569 -21.95 -13.77 24.74
N PRO A 570 -22.16 -15.07 24.47
CA PRO A 570 -21.76 -15.66 23.20
C PRO A 570 -22.61 -15.10 22.06
N ILE A 571 -22.01 -15.04 20.87
CA ILE A 571 -22.71 -14.83 19.62
C ILE A 571 -23.18 -16.20 19.13
N THR A 572 -24.48 -16.35 18.89
CA THR A 572 -25.08 -17.62 18.47
C THR A 572 -25.88 -17.45 17.18
N ALA A 573 -26.07 -18.53 16.44
CA ALA A 573 -27.00 -18.58 15.34
C ALA A 573 -27.92 -19.80 15.46
N THR A 574 -29.20 -19.58 15.18
CA THR A 574 -30.17 -20.65 14.93
C THR A 574 -30.33 -20.87 13.44
N LYS A 575 -30.57 -22.11 12.99
CA LYS A 575 -30.88 -22.40 11.60
C LYS A 575 -31.94 -23.48 11.43
N GLU A 576 -32.70 -23.33 10.35
CA GLU A 576 -33.58 -24.33 9.76
C GLU A 576 -33.22 -24.51 8.28
N GLY A 577 -33.41 -25.72 7.74
CA GLY A 577 -33.10 -26.04 6.35
C GLY A 577 -31.63 -26.43 6.12
N GLY A 578 -31.04 -25.87 5.06
CA GLY A 578 -29.74 -26.24 4.50
C GLY A 578 -28.53 -26.11 5.41
N GLN A 579 -27.35 -26.42 4.86
CA GLN A 579 -26.08 -26.15 5.52
C GLN A 579 -25.84 -24.64 5.57
N VAL A 580 -25.33 -24.17 6.72
CA VAL A 580 -24.97 -22.77 6.91
C VAL A 580 -23.53 -22.71 7.42
N PHE A 581 -22.74 -21.86 6.79
CA PHE A 581 -21.39 -21.49 7.20
C PHE A 581 -21.42 -20.07 7.73
N SER A 582 -20.64 -19.82 8.77
CA SER A 582 -20.56 -18.55 9.46
C SER A 582 -19.14 -18.02 9.45
N GLU A 583 -19.02 -16.70 9.37
CA GLU A 583 -17.82 -15.94 9.67
C GLU A 583 -18.19 -14.84 10.66
N VAL A 584 -17.60 -14.87 11.84
CA VAL A 584 -17.69 -13.78 12.83
C VAL A 584 -16.39 -13.02 12.79
N THR A 585 -16.47 -11.76 12.39
CA THR A 585 -15.37 -10.81 12.39
C THR A 585 -15.57 -9.81 13.51
N VAL A 586 -14.62 -9.73 14.43
CA VAL A 586 -14.50 -8.64 15.39
C VAL A 586 -13.42 -7.69 14.90
N ALA A 587 -13.74 -6.39 14.81
CA ALA A 587 -12.78 -5.35 14.49
C ALA A 587 -12.88 -4.28 15.58
N ALA A 588 -11.87 -4.23 16.45
CA ALA A 588 -11.86 -3.38 17.63
C ALA A 588 -10.56 -2.59 17.72
N ARG A 589 -10.68 -1.35 18.16
CA ARG A 589 -9.54 -0.59 18.66
C ARG A 589 -9.54 -0.70 20.16
N SER A 590 -8.41 -1.12 20.71
CA SER A 590 -8.22 -1.10 22.17
C SER A 590 -8.39 0.32 22.68
N LYS A 591 -8.54 0.51 24.00
CA LYS A 591 -8.31 1.83 24.57
C LYS A 591 -6.91 2.31 24.23
N LEU A 592 -6.77 3.62 24.10
CA LEU A 592 -5.49 4.24 23.83
C LEU A 592 -4.62 4.10 25.09
N VAL A 593 -3.64 3.21 25.04
CA VAL A 593 -2.70 2.94 26.12
C VAL A 593 -1.31 2.90 25.50
N ASP A 594 -0.34 3.51 26.19
CA ASP A 594 1.06 3.45 25.77
C ASP A 594 1.51 2.00 25.68
N GLN A 595 1.97 1.59 24.50
CA GLN A 595 2.42 0.23 24.29
C GLN A 595 3.85 0.06 24.78
N PRO A 596 4.16 -1.02 25.52
CA PRO A 596 5.53 -1.36 25.86
C PRO A 596 6.27 -1.87 24.62
N ARG A 597 7.60 -1.82 24.70
CA ARG A 597 8.48 -2.49 23.74
C ARG A 597 8.21 -4.00 23.74
N GLN A 598 8.23 -4.61 22.55
CA GLN A 598 8.13 -6.06 22.38
C GLN A 598 9.34 -6.58 21.60
N ASP A 599 9.82 -7.76 21.99
CA ASP A 599 10.88 -8.51 21.32
C ASP A 599 10.41 -9.95 21.14
N GLN A 600 9.99 -10.26 19.91
CA GLN A 600 9.62 -11.60 19.44
C GLN A 600 10.64 -12.06 18.39
N GLY A 601 11.94 -11.87 18.66
CA GLY A 601 13.04 -12.27 17.79
C GLY A 601 13.88 -11.11 17.27
N TYR A 602 13.37 -9.88 17.40
CA TYR A 602 14.07 -8.65 17.04
C TYR A 602 13.99 -7.64 18.18
N GLY A 603 15.15 -7.10 18.58
CA GLY A 603 15.20 -5.92 19.41
C GLY A 603 15.06 -4.67 18.55
N LEU A 604 14.22 -3.72 18.96
CA LEU A 604 14.04 -2.44 18.27
C LEU A 604 13.99 -1.28 19.27
N ALA A 605 14.74 -0.23 19.02
CA ALA A 605 14.68 1.03 19.75
C ALA A 605 14.63 2.22 18.77
N ARG A 606 13.93 3.28 19.16
CA ARG A 606 13.83 4.53 18.38
C ARG A 606 14.26 5.71 19.22
N ARG A 607 15.03 6.62 18.62
CA ARG A 607 15.49 7.87 19.24
C ARG A 607 15.35 9.03 18.28
N TYR A 608 15.09 10.21 18.85
CA TYR A 608 15.03 11.48 18.13
C TYR A 608 16.16 12.39 18.61
N ALA A 609 16.84 13.06 17.70
CA ALA A 609 17.81 14.11 18.01
C ALA A 609 17.54 15.35 17.15
N LYS A 610 17.63 16.55 17.73
CA LYS A 610 17.56 17.80 16.98
C LYS A 610 18.90 18.03 16.26
N ILE A 611 18.83 18.54 15.03
CA ILE A 611 20.00 18.92 14.24
C ILE A 611 20.07 20.44 14.19
N GLY A 612 21.08 21.01 14.85
CA GLY A 612 21.37 22.45 14.81
C GLY A 612 21.79 22.92 13.41
N ASP A 613 21.78 24.21 13.17
CA ASP A 613 22.24 24.79 11.89
C ASP A 613 23.72 24.51 11.61
N ASP A 614 24.51 24.33 12.67
CA ASP A 614 25.91 23.89 12.65
C ASP A 614 26.10 22.38 12.40
N GLY A 615 25.00 21.64 12.23
CA GLY A 615 24.99 20.19 12.03
C GLY A 615 25.20 19.36 13.31
N ARG A 616 25.30 19.99 14.49
CA ARG A 616 25.45 19.26 15.75
C ARG A 616 24.13 18.63 16.20
N LEU A 617 24.24 17.46 16.81
CA LEU A 617 23.11 16.75 17.40
C LEU A 617 22.91 17.18 18.85
N SER A 618 21.66 17.46 19.22
CA SER A 618 21.23 17.65 20.61
C SER A 618 20.02 16.77 20.92
N PRO A 619 19.65 16.59 22.20
CA PRO A 619 18.39 15.96 22.56
C PRO A 619 17.21 16.61 21.82
N ALA A 620 16.20 15.83 21.47
CA ALA A 620 14.97 16.32 20.83
C ALA A 620 14.03 17.02 21.84
N GLU A 621 14.58 18.00 22.55
CA GLU A 621 13.89 18.87 23.51
C GLU A 621 13.76 20.28 22.91
N ASP A 622 12.72 21.02 23.30
CA ASP A 622 12.39 22.37 22.77
C ASP A 622 12.40 22.42 21.23
N LEU A 623 11.83 21.40 20.59
CA LEU A 623 11.63 21.39 19.15
C LEU A 623 10.70 22.55 18.75
N ARG A 624 11.02 23.22 17.65
CA ARG A 624 10.23 24.31 17.07
C ARG A 624 9.84 23.97 15.65
N ALA A 625 8.70 24.48 15.20
CA ALA A 625 8.30 24.36 13.80
C ALA A 625 9.47 24.74 12.87
N GLY A 626 9.77 23.90 11.88
CA GLY A 626 10.90 24.06 10.97
C GLY A 626 12.21 23.38 11.41
N ASP A 627 12.37 23.00 12.67
CA ASP A 627 13.57 22.30 13.15
C ASP A 627 13.78 20.97 12.40
N ARG A 628 15.05 20.61 12.21
CA ARG A 628 15.46 19.32 11.64
C ARG A 628 15.66 18.30 12.76
N VAL A 629 15.19 17.08 12.53
CA VAL A 629 15.26 15.97 13.47
C VAL A 629 15.91 14.77 12.78
N LEU A 630 16.93 14.20 13.40
CA LEU A 630 17.47 12.90 13.05
C LEU A 630 16.69 11.82 13.78
N VAL A 631 16.04 10.93 13.04
CA VAL A 631 15.40 9.74 13.58
C VAL A 631 16.40 8.59 13.49
N THR A 632 16.64 7.91 14.61
CA THR A 632 17.54 6.75 14.69
C THR A 632 16.77 5.52 15.14
N LEU A 633 16.85 4.44 14.36
CA LEU A 633 16.30 3.12 14.65
C LEU A 633 17.46 2.14 14.89
N GLU A 634 17.54 1.61 16.10
CA GLU A 634 18.54 0.61 16.51
C GLU A 634 17.88 -0.77 16.47
N VAL A 635 18.43 -1.66 15.65
CA VAL A 635 17.89 -3.01 15.42
C VAL A 635 18.88 -4.05 15.93
N GLU A 636 18.40 -5.02 16.70
CA GLU A 636 19.14 -6.22 17.07
C GLU A 636 18.50 -7.45 16.43
N ALA A 637 19.21 -8.06 15.47
CA ALA A 637 18.82 -9.32 14.84
C ALA A 637 19.63 -10.48 15.44
N ARG A 638 18.94 -11.49 15.99
CA ARG A 638 19.59 -12.66 16.62
C ARG A 638 19.84 -13.82 15.67
N ARG A 639 19.27 -13.74 14.48
CA ARG A 639 19.28 -14.80 13.48
C ARG A 639 19.42 -14.20 12.09
N ARG A 640 19.83 -15.03 11.14
CA ARG A 640 19.67 -14.70 9.74
C ARG A 640 18.18 -14.69 9.40
N ALA A 641 17.77 -13.71 8.62
CA ALA A 641 16.42 -13.54 8.16
C ALA A 641 16.37 -12.94 6.77
N THR A 642 15.22 -13.08 6.13
CA THR A 642 15.00 -12.66 4.75
C THR A 642 13.69 -11.92 4.63
N TYR A 643 13.67 -10.89 3.80
CA TYR A 643 12.51 -10.05 3.51
C TYR A 643 11.88 -9.47 4.78
N ILE A 644 12.60 -8.52 5.36
CA ILE A 644 12.21 -7.79 6.55
C ILE A 644 11.60 -6.46 6.15
N ALA A 645 10.52 -6.07 6.82
CA ALA A 645 9.98 -4.73 6.78
C ALA A 645 10.24 -4.03 8.12
N LEU A 646 10.90 -2.87 8.07
CA LEU A 646 11.06 -1.93 9.19
C LEU A 646 10.18 -0.72 8.92
N GLU A 647 9.05 -0.62 9.61
CA GLU A 647 8.10 0.47 9.52
C GLU A 647 8.21 1.38 10.76
N ASP A 648 8.37 2.68 10.52
CA ASP A 648 8.40 3.69 11.56
C ASP A 648 7.30 4.74 11.29
N PRO A 649 6.12 4.60 11.93
CA PRO A 649 5.10 5.64 11.91
C PRO A 649 5.60 6.87 12.65
N LEU A 650 5.60 8.02 11.97
CA LEU A 650 6.02 9.28 12.57
C LEU A 650 4.90 9.85 13.46
N PRO A 651 5.24 10.61 14.51
CA PRO A 651 4.28 11.49 15.18
C PRO A 651 3.82 12.59 14.21
N SER A 652 2.58 13.04 14.33
CA SER A 652 1.95 14.00 13.42
C SER A 652 2.62 15.39 13.37
N VAL A 653 3.40 15.74 14.40
CA VAL A 653 4.23 16.96 14.41
C VAL A 653 5.46 16.87 13.49
N LEU A 654 5.82 15.68 13.01
CA LEU A 654 6.98 15.46 12.15
C LEU A 654 6.56 15.05 10.72
N ALA A 655 7.34 15.50 9.74
CA ALA A 655 7.26 15.05 8.35
C ALA A 655 8.64 14.55 7.88
N PRO A 656 8.75 13.39 7.20
CA PRO A 656 10.04 12.92 6.71
C PRO A 656 10.59 13.85 5.62
N ILE A 657 11.90 14.06 5.63
CA ILE A 657 12.63 14.80 4.59
C ILE A 657 13.04 13.80 3.51
N ASN A 658 12.59 14.01 2.28
CA ASN A 658 12.95 13.16 1.16
C ASN A 658 14.14 13.78 0.40
N PRO A 659 15.34 13.16 0.44
CA PRO A 659 16.53 13.71 -0.18
C PRO A 659 16.44 13.78 -1.71
N ALA A 660 15.48 13.09 -2.33
CA ALA A 660 15.26 13.15 -3.79
C ALA A 660 14.73 14.52 -4.27
N PHE A 661 14.26 15.39 -3.38
CA PHE A 661 13.83 16.74 -3.74
C PHE A 661 14.99 17.73 -3.61
N LYS A 662 15.34 18.41 -4.70
CA LYS A 662 16.36 19.48 -4.71
C LYS A 662 16.08 20.59 -3.69
N SER A 663 14.81 20.90 -3.39
CA SER A 663 14.47 21.89 -2.36
C SER A 663 14.69 21.40 -0.93
N GLN A 664 14.97 20.10 -0.75
CA GLN A 664 15.21 19.43 0.53
C GLN A 664 16.62 18.82 0.58
N GLU A 665 17.42 18.95 -0.49
CA GLU A 665 18.84 18.61 -0.50
C GLU A 665 19.53 19.38 0.63
N THR A 666 20.00 18.63 1.62
CA THR A 666 20.74 19.19 2.73
C THR A 666 22.21 18.91 2.47
N LEU A 667 23.04 19.95 2.48
CA LEU A 667 24.51 19.87 2.52
C LEU A 667 24.96 19.18 3.82
N THR A 668 24.77 17.87 3.93
CA THR A 668 25.41 17.01 4.95
C THR A 668 25.55 15.61 4.37
N GLY A 669 26.33 15.51 3.29
CA GLY A 669 26.52 14.29 2.51
C GLY A 669 27.53 13.29 3.07
N GLU A 670 28.22 13.56 4.20
CA GLU A 670 29.39 12.72 4.57
C GLU A 670 29.53 12.31 6.06
N SER A 671 28.70 12.74 7.02
CA SER A 671 29.06 12.55 8.45
C SER A 671 28.02 11.91 9.39
N LEU A 672 26.84 11.50 8.93
CA LEU A 672 25.83 10.88 9.81
C LEU A 672 25.76 9.34 9.75
N GLY A 673 26.86 8.69 9.37
CA GLY A 673 27.15 7.26 9.56
C GLY A 673 25.98 6.33 9.24
N ALA A 674 25.86 5.91 7.98
CA ALA A 674 24.91 4.90 7.55
C ALA A 674 25.41 3.50 7.97
N GLU A 675 24.85 2.92 9.02
CA GLU A 675 25.08 1.50 9.38
C GLU A 675 23.84 0.62 9.10
N TRP A 676 23.00 1.03 8.15
CA TRP A 676 21.92 0.19 7.61
C TRP A 676 21.76 0.44 6.11
N VAL A 677 21.90 -0.62 5.31
CA VAL A 677 21.61 -0.63 3.87
C VAL A 677 20.22 -1.24 3.69
N SER A 678 19.26 -0.44 3.26
CA SER A 678 17.94 -0.93 2.83
C SER A 678 17.98 -1.24 1.34
N ASP A 679 17.47 -2.40 0.92
CA ASP A 679 17.33 -2.76 -0.49
C ASP A 679 16.24 -1.93 -1.19
N TYR A 680 15.25 -1.48 -0.41
CA TYR A 680 14.19 -0.58 -0.87
C TYR A 680 13.68 0.27 0.29
N SER A 681 13.26 1.52 0.01
CA SER A 681 12.72 2.42 1.03
C SER A 681 11.60 3.29 0.50
N GLU A 682 10.70 3.66 1.39
CA GLU A 682 9.57 4.54 1.10
C GLU A 682 9.41 5.56 2.21
N LEU A 683 9.51 6.85 1.85
CA LEU A 683 9.21 7.96 2.75
C LEU A 683 7.82 8.49 2.42
N ARG A 684 6.84 8.16 3.28
CA ARG A 684 5.43 8.56 3.13
C ARG A 684 5.10 9.63 4.18
N GLN A 685 4.03 10.41 3.99
CA GLN A 685 3.70 11.57 4.85
C GLN A 685 3.69 11.29 6.36
N GLY A 686 3.27 10.10 6.80
CA GLY A 686 3.23 9.73 8.22
C GLY A 686 4.00 8.47 8.58
N ARG A 687 4.85 7.94 7.69
CA ARG A 687 5.70 6.79 7.99
C ARG A 687 6.91 6.70 7.08
N ALA A 688 8.01 6.19 7.62
CA ALA A 688 9.15 5.73 6.86
C ALA A 688 9.14 4.20 6.86
N VAL A 689 9.37 3.58 5.70
CA VAL A 689 9.40 2.11 5.56
C VAL A 689 10.67 1.71 4.86
N PHE A 690 11.37 0.74 5.42
CA PHE A 690 12.65 0.23 4.92
C PHE A 690 12.57 -1.28 4.78
N PHE A 691 13.04 -1.80 3.66
CA PHE A 691 13.01 -3.22 3.35
C PHE A 691 14.43 -3.76 3.20
N VAL A 692 14.62 -4.99 3.70
CA VAL A 692 15.88 -5.73 3.57
C VAL A 692 15.58 -7.16 3.12
N ASP A 693 16.15 -7.56 2.00
CA ASP A 693 15.97 -8.88 1.42
C ASP A 693 16.72 -9.94 2.23
N GLN A 694 17.90 -9.61 2.78
CA GLN A 694 18.67 -10.49 3.67
C GLN A 694 19.35 -9.72 4.80
N LEU A 695 19.07 -10.13 6.04
CA LEU A 695 19.71 -9.59 7.23
C LEU A 695 20.43 -10.70 7.98
N ASN A 696 21.71 -10.48 8.29
CA ASN A 696 22.49 -11.40 9.12
C ASN A 696 22.27 -11.10 10.62
N PRO A 697 22.64 -12.01 11.53
CA PRO A 697 22.66 -11.68 12.95
C PRO A 697 23.61 -10.52 13.22
N GLY A 698 23.19 -9.54 14.02
CA GLY A 698 23.98 -8.35 14.32
C GLY A 698 23.17 -7.22 14.92
N ARG A 699 23.87 -6.13 15.22
CA ARG A 699 23.26 -4.84 15.60
C ARG A 699 23.43 -3.88 14.43
N TYR A 700 22.36 -3.17 14.13
CA TYR A 700 22.30 -2.29 12.98
C TYR A 700 21.66 -0.96 13.38
N THR A 701 22.09 0.11 12.72
CA THR A 701 21.57 1.46 12.98
C THR A 701 21.06 2.09 11.70
N HIS A 702 19.75 2.31 11.63
CA HIS A 702 19.13 3.03 10.51
C HIS A 702 18.81 4.47 10.90
N ARG A 703 19.09 5.42 10.00
CA ARG A 703 18.89 6.86 10.25
C ARG A 703 18.23 7.51 9.06
N TYR A 704 17.25 8.36 9.34
CA TYR A 704 16.63 9.22 8.34
C TYR A 704 16.26 10.58 8.93
N LEU A 705 16.01 11.55 8.05
CA LEU A 705 15.71 12.92 8.44
C LEU A 705 14.21 13.18 8.47
N ALA A 706 13.79 13.94 9.46
CA ALA A 706 12.45 14.51 9.58
C ALA A 706 12.55 16.01 9.87
N ARG A 707 11.45 16.73 9.64
CA ARG A 707 11.28 18.14 9.98
C ARG A 707 10.04 18.30 10.85
N VAL A 708 10.12 19.20 11.82
CA VAL A 708 8.94 19.61 12.59
C VAL A 708 8.01 20.39 11.67
N ALA A 709 6.85 19.81 11.36
CA ALA A 709 5.86 20.35 10.45
C ALA A 709 4.84 21.26 11.15
N CYS A 710 4.45 20.92 12.38
CA CYS A 710 3.54 21.72 13.19
C CYS A 710 3.89 21.65 14.68
N ALA A 711 3.32 22.57 15.45
CA ALA A 711 3.48 22.62 16.90
C ALA A 711 2.39 21.79 17.59
N GLY A 712 2.70 21.31 18.79
CA GLY A 712 1.82 20.44 19.57
C GLY A 712 2.56 19.30 20.25
N GLU A 713 1.79 18.44 20.90
CA GLU A 713 2.20 17.16 21.45
C GLU A 713 1.53 16.06 20.63
N ALA A 714 2.33 15.20 20.01
CA ALA A 714 1.84 14.09 19.21
C ALA A 714 2.37 12.76 19.71
N ILE A 715 1.50 11.74 19.63
CA ILE A 715 1.86 10.36 19.88
C ILE A 715 2.70 9.87 18.71
N ALA A 716 3.87 9.32 19.02
CA ALA A 716 4.69 8.57 18.08
C ALA A 716 4.35 7.07 18.26
N PRO A 717 3.57 6.48 17.34
CA PRO A 717 3.21 5.06 17.43
C PRO A 717 4.47 4.19 17.43
N ALA A 718 4.34 2.95 17.91
CA ALA A 718 5.47 2.01 17.93
C ALA A 718 6.03 1.79 16.51
N ALA A 719 7.34 1.95 16.34
CA ALA A 719 8.01 1.43 15.16
C ALA A 719 8.02 -0.09 15.25
N LYS A 720 7.98 -0.77 14.10
CA LYS A 720 7.90 -2.23 14.01
C LYS A 720 8.90 -2.76 13.00
N ILE A 721 9.62 -3.80 13.38
CA ILE A 721 10.40 -4.65 12.49
C ILE A 721 9.75 -6.03 12.44
N GLU A 722 9.54 -6.60 11.26
CA GLU A 722 8.99 -7.94 11.11
C GLU A 722 9.54 -8.69 9.89
N GLU A 723 9.62 -10.02 10.00
CA GLU A 723 9.78 -10.90 8.83
C GLU A 723 8.44 -10.98 8.09
N MET A 724 8.40 -10.53 6.84
CA MET A 724 7.15 -10.38 6.08
C MET A 724 6.40 -11.72 5.86
N TYR A 725 7.13 -12.83 5.92
CA TYR A 725 6.61 -14.19 5.70
C TYR A 725 6.64 -15.07 6.96
N HIS A 726 7.08 -14.48 8.07
CA HIS A 726 7.03 -15.05 9.42
C HIS A 726 6.59 -13.95 10.39
N PRO A 727 5.35 -13.44 10.27
CA PRO A 727 4.89 -12.27 11.02
C PRO A 727 4.83 -12.51 12.54
N GLU A 728 4.92 -13.76 13.00
CA GLU A 728 5.11 -14.10 14.41
C GLU A 728 6.48 -13.64 14.96
N ARG A 729 7.43 -13.33 14.06
CA ARG A 729 8.77 -12.84 14.39
C ARG A 729 8.86 -11.36 14.13
N PHE A 730 8.80 -10.59 15.20
CA PHE A 730 8.81 -9.14 15.12
C PHE A 730 9.46 -8.48 16.34
N GLY A 731 9.67 -7.18 16.25
CA GLY A 731 10.03 -6.32 17.37
C GLY A 731 9.28 -4.99 17.26
N THR A 732 8.83 -4.44 18.37
CA THR A 732 8.20 -3.11 18.40
C THR A 732 8.87 -2.21 19.42
N THR A 733 8.97 -0.92 19.13
CA THR A 733 9.37 0.06 20.15
C THR A 733 8.24 0.30 21.15
N GLU A 734 8.57 0.96 22.25
CA GLU A 734 7.58 1.63 23.08
C GLU A 734 6.87 2.77 22.32
N THR A 735 5.67 3.12 22.79
CA THR A 735 5.00 4.36 22.40
C THR A 735 5.74 5.55 23.00
N LEU A 736 6.02 6.57 22.19
CA LEU A 736 6.67 7.80 22.63
C LEU A 736 5.76 9.01 22.36
N ARG A 737 6.10 10.17 22.93
CA ARG A 737 5.47 11.45 22.63
C ARG A 737 6.51 12.45 22.19
N VAL A 738 6.19 13.24 21.18
CA VAL A 738 7.06 14.30 20.67
C VAL A 738 6.33 15.63 20.80
N THR A 739 6.98 16.58 21.46
CA THR A 739 6.44 17.93 21.69
C THR A 739 7.23 18.94 20.89
N ALA A 740 6.51 19.79 20.16
CA ALA A 740 7.06 20.92 19.42
C ALA A 740 6.30 22.20 19.73
N ARG A 741 7.00 23.34 19.68
CA ARG A 741 6.46 24.68 19.89
C ARG A 741 6.36 25.44 18.59
N SER A 742 5.47 26.41 18.59
CA SER A 742 5.33 27.38 17.51
C SER A 742 6.59 28.22 17.35
N LEU A 743 6.88 28.65 16.12
CA LEU A 743 7.80 29.77 15.89
C LEU A 743 7.15 31.04 16.45
N GLU A 744 7.90 31.77 17.28
CA GLU A 744 7.54 33.10 17.82
C GLU A 744 7.47 34.17 16.74
#